data_AF-A0A537M3N8-F1
#
_entry.id   AF-A0A537M3N8-F1
#
_cell.length_a   1.000
_cell.length_b   1.000
_cell.length_c   1.000
_cell.angle_alpha   90.00
_cell.angle_beta   90.00
_cell.angle_gamma   90.00
#
_symmetry.space_group_name_H-M   'P 1'
#
loop_
_entity.id
_entity.type
_entity.pdbx_description
1 polymer ?
#
loop_
_entity_poly.entity_id
_entity_poly.type
_entity_poly.pdbx_seq_one_letter_code
_entity_poly.pdbx_strand_id
1 'polypeptide(L)'
;MSSSSKSIARAPGAVEEPRPFSEPARASRDGALSDAESRFYRGYPWCLNVFPTLREVVHHLRGELSRLDAPGGDWQRGEIMTNVYLLSCAIADTVDDYVVGERFDFSQAAAVVPAIGPGLRAAEVALRAVQRAREGRLGHVRKWRVAWGEGLEAFLKVFVAGEASDRGALAPATTRLTSLLGADLPAPVQGRRPRIPAAFRTQDLTHVDILALGSRFTAAFPDPARPVLVVGLRTAGSYFAPLLCAWLAVRGYRDLECVTIRPLAGLSRWEGETLARSAKRGALAVIVDEPTDVGVTLARGVDVVRKAGFAAGDVVGLLPVHPARRDWATGPESVPFSGIRLLPLAPEQWHKHRLLEPEAVEARLAEYFERRQYPRIRVLAGPTAERMNLGLQQRSEEKFHTRLKRIYEVQLDHDGGRTDTRYVLAKSVGWGWLSYHAAIAGERLSGFVPPLLGLRDGILYTEWLPQDDPAEAGWDRGRWCDAVASYVAARVRRLTLESDPSAGLVRADQDKGSELLAGTLARAYGWKAAVVLKRARLRHEVTRHACPFPTLIDGKMRPEEWITGPASLLKTDFEHHGQGKFELNAADPAYDLAEAMLYGGLSESEEGWLIDRYVEKSGDAGVKERLFFNKLLAGAWATSAALMNLADGRLARRAQEFNRLYIDARNFLTVHTARVCGGICGRPAALRWRPPLIVMDIDGVLDTQIFGFPSASAASLRALSALHAHDAAVAVNTARPLAQVKAYARAYGIVGGVAEYGAVAWDAVDGRERILVSPEALHQVERVRVALCQVPGVFLDEGYRYSIRAYTYERGTTVPLPTLVIRDLIAGLGADRLAFLQTPVDTAIVARDVDKGRGLLGLLDLIGQRDVETIAVGDSEADLAMFRVATRSFAPAHIPCRPAAESLGCRIAARAYQAGLLESVRAMLHPGGGSCDRCRSGGRLRPGKAGPLFWELLNAADRGRPRLLLQALLDPMSLRAFAAFAR
;
A
#
# COMPACT_ATOMS: atom_id res chain seq x y z
N MET A 1 66.54 -42.39 -23.88
CA MET A 1 66.46 -42.68 -22.43
C MET A 1 64.97 -42.71 -22.10
N SER A 2 64.26 -43.81 -22.33
CA SER A 2 64.10 -45.01 -21.47
C SER A 2 63.70 -44.70 -20.02
N SER A 3 62.56 -45.32 -19.63
CA SER A 3 62.06 -45.58 -18.26
C SER A 3 61.17 -44.48 -17.65
N SER A 4 59.92 -44.69 -17.20
CA SER A 4 59.12 -45.91 -17.05
C SER A 4 57.62 -45.56 -16.97
N SER A 5 56.80 -46.36 -17.65
CA SER A 5 55.35 -46.42 -17.54
C SER A 5 54.92 -47.33 -16.38
N LYS A 6 53.98 -46.91 -15.54
CA LYS A 6 53.02 -47.81 -14.90
C LYS A 6 51.61 -47.18 -14.86
N SER A 7 50.70 -47.90 -15.50
CA SER A 7 49.25 -47.79 -15.50
C SER A 7 48.64 -47.80 -14.09
N ILE A 8 47.46 -47.16 -13.89
CA ILE A 8 46.24 -47.80 -13.36
C ILE A 8 45.02 -46.83 -13.45
N ALA A 9 43.94 -47.37 -14.04
CA ALA A 9 42.49 -47.08 -13.91
C ALA A 9 41.88 -45.73 -14.35
N ARG A 10 41.07 -45.83 -15.43
CA ARG A 10 39.96 -44.91 -15.79
C ARG A 10 38.87 -44.95 -14.70
N ALA A 11 38.40 -43.79 -14.28
CA ALA A 11 37.10 -43.61 -13.62
C ALA A 11 36.10 -42.96 -14.61
N PRO A 12 34.84 -43.43 -14.70
CA PRO A 12 33.82 -42.82 -15.55
C PRO A 12 33.15 -41.66 -14.79
N GLY A 13 33.22 -40.46 -15.35
CA GLY A 13 32.64 -39.26 -14.75
C GLY A 13 32.78 -38.08 -15.69
N ALA A 14 32.29 -38.23 -16.93
CA ALA A 14 32.09 -37.08 -17.80
C ALA A 14 30.87 -36.33 -17.28
N VAL A 15 31.13 -35.16 -16.68
CA VAL A 15 30.13 -34.11 -16.46
C VAL A 15 29.55 -33.77 -17.84
N GLU A 16 28.28 -34.08 -18.07
CA GLU A 16 27.56 -33.59 -19.25
C GLU A 16 27.56 -32.06 -19.23
N GLU A 17 28.19 -31.46 -20.24
CA GLU A 17 28.11 -30.01 -20.49
C GLU A 17 26.64 -29.57 -20.64
N PRO A 18 26.26 -28.37 -20.16
CA PRO A 18 24.91 -27.87 -20.29
C PRO A 18 24.60 -27.65 -21.77
N ARG A 19 23.62 -28.39 -22.29
CA ARG A 19 23.15 -28.23 -23.68
C ARG A 19 22.67 -26.80 -23.91
N PRO A 20 23.07 -26.15 -25.01
CA PRO A 20 22.60 -24.82 -25.34
C PRO A 20 21.09 -24.83 -25.59
N PHE A 21 20.39 -23.85 -25.02
CA PHE A 21 18.95 -23.64 -25.20
C PHE A 21 18.66 -23.24 -26.66
N SER A 22 18.25 -24.21 -27.47
CA SER A 22 17.70 -23.91 -28.80
C SER A 22 16.63 -24.92 -29.19
N GLU A 23 15.38 -24.63 -28.82
CA GLU A 23 14.23 -24.82 -29.72
C GLU A 23 13.20 -23.71 -29.40
N PRO A 24 12.66 -23.00 -30.40
CA PRO A 24 11.65 -21.98 -30.17
C PRO A 24 10.41 -22.65 -29.57
N ALA A 25 9.96 -22.14 -28.43
CA ALA A 25 8.71 -22.54 -27.79
C ALA A 25 7.60 -22.57 -28.85
N ARG A 26 7.22 -23.79 -29.27
CA ARG A 26 6.07 -23.98 -30.16
C ARG A 26 4.90 -23.21 -29.58
N ALA A 27 4.27 -22.37 -30.41
CA ALA A 27 3.13 -21.55 -30.07
C ALA A 27 2.19 -22.30 -29.12
N SER A 28 1.98 -21.73 -27.92
CA SER A 28 1.06 -22.23 -26.90
C SER A 28 -0.27 -22.56 -27.57
N ARG A 29 -0.55 -23.86 -27.72
CA ARG A 29 -1.88 -24.33 -28.12
C ARG A 29 -2.80 -24.07 -26.92
N ASP A 30 -3.60 -23.01 -27.03
CA ASP A 30 -4.73 -22.62 -26.18
C ASP A 30 -4.52 -22.69 -24.65
N GLY A 31 -3.93 -21.62 -24.12
CA GLY A 31 -3.97 -21.24 -22.70
C GLY A 31 -5.35 -20.76 -22.23
N ALA A 32 -6.41 -21.48 -22.62
CA ALA A 32 -7.80 -21.19 -22.25
C ALA A 32 -8.27 -22.11 -21.12
N LEU A 33 -9.16 -21.60 -20.28
CA LEU A 33 -9.92 -22.43 -19.33
C LEU A 33 -10.69 -23.52 -20.08
N SER A 34 -10.97 -24.63 -19.41
CA SER A 34 -11.88 -25.63 -19.95
C SER A 34 -13.27 -25.04 -20.22
N ASP A 35 -14.00 -25.56 -21.22
CA ASP A 35 -15.37 -25.09 -21.52
C ASP A 35 -16.30 -25.13 -20.31
N ALA A 36 -16.10 -26.08 -19.40
CA ALA A 36 -16.88 -26.18 -18.16
C ALA A 36 -16.50 -25.08 -17.15
N GLU A 37 -15.20 -24.83 -16.92
CA GLU A 37 -14.73 -23.76 -16.04
C GLU A 37 -15.03 -22.38 -16.61
N SER A 38 -14.76 -22.16 -17.90
CA SER A 38 -15.05 -20.90 -18.59
C SER A 38 -16.54 -20.57 -18.51
N ARG A 39 -17.44 -21.52 -18.84
CA ARG A 39 -18.89 -21.30 -18.71
C ARG A 39 -19.32 -21.01 -17.27
N PHE A 40 -18.72 -21.70 -16.29
CA PHE A 40 -19.04 -21.46 -14.89
C PHE A 40 -18.60 -20.05 -14.45
N TYR A 41 -17.32 -19.71 -14.60
CA TYR A 41 -16.77 -18.43 -14.12
C TYR A 41 -17.29 -17.21 -14.89
N ARG A 42 -17.63 -17.35 -16.17
CA ARG A 42 -18.33 -16.30 -16.95
C ARG A 42 -19.69 -15.91 -16.36
N GLY A 43 -20.30 -16.78 -15.55
CA GLY A 43 -21.51 -16.50 -14.80
C GLY A 43 -21.33 -15.60 -13.57
N TYR A 44 -20.09 -15.17 -13.26
CA TYR A 44 -19.73 -14.39 -12.07
C TYR A 44 -18.98 -13.08 -12.38
N PRO A 45 -19.35 -12.29 -13.42
CA PRO A 45 -18.64 -11.05 -13.76
C PRO A 45 -18.61 -10.04 -12.60
N TRP A 46 -19.62 -10.09 -11.73
CA TRP A 46 -19.73 -9.28 -10.52
C TRP A 46 -18.60 -9.52 -9.51
N CYS A 47 -17.91 -10.68 -9.55
CA CYS A 47 -16.78 -10.97 -8.68
C CYS A 47 -15.55 -10.07 -8.93
N LEU A 48 -15.51 -9.31 -10.03
CA LEU A 48 -14.47 -8.29 -10.24
C LEU A 48 -14.55 -7.16 -9.20
N ASN A 49 -15.74 -6.90 -8.65
CA ASN A 49 -15.93 -6.02 -7.51
C ASN A 49 -16.06 -6.85 -6.23
N VAL A 50 -15.02 -6.89 -5.40
CA VAL A 50 -15.09 -7.63 -4.13
C VAL A 50 -15.88 -6.88 -3.04
N PHE A 51 -16.37 -5.67 -3.34
CA PHE A 51 -17.18 -4.86 -2.45
C PHE A 51 -18.60 -4.62 -2.99
N PRO A 52 -19.42 -5.66 -3.25
CA PRO A 52 -20.81 -5.46 -3.62
C PRO A 52 -21.58 -4.73 -2.50
N THR A 53 -22.69 -4.07 -2.85
CA THR A 53 -23.66 -3.62 -1.85
C THR A 53 -24.40 -4.81 -1.25
N LEU A 54 -24.96 -4.66 -0.05
CA LEU A 54 -25.73 -5.73 0.58
C LEU A 54 -26.93 -6.15 -0.29
N ARG A 55 -27.52 -5.21 -1.03
CA ARG A 55 -28.54 -5.50 -2.04
C ARG A 55 -28.03 -6.45 -3.12
N GLU A 56 -26.85 -6.19 -3.67
CA GLU A 56 -26.21 -7.05 -4.68
C GLU A 56 -25.88 -8.42 -4.07
N VAL A 57 -25.34 -8.48 -2.85
CA VAL A 57 -25.09 -9.75 -2.15
C VAL A 57 -26.35 -10.59 -1.98
N VAL A 58 -27.47 -9.97 -1.58
CA VAL A 58 -28.78 -10.64 -1.49
C VAL A 58 -29.22 -11.16 -2.85
N HIS A 59 -29.04 -10.37 -3.92
CA HIS A 59 -29.36 -10.79 -5.28
C HIS A 59 -28.51 -11.99 -5.72
N HIS A 60 -27.19 -11.94 -5.53
CA HIS A 60 -26.28 -13.03 -5.87
C HIS A 60 -26.60 -14.30 -5.05
N LEU A 61 -26.90 -14.17 -3.76
CA LEU A 61 -27.28 -15.32 -2.93
C LEU A 61 -28.57 -15.99 -3.42
N ARG A 62 -29.59 -15.23 -3.82
CA ARG A 62 -30.79 -15.80 -4.46
C ARG A 62 -30.44 -16.58 -5.73
N GLY A 63 -29.53 -16.03 -6.54
CA GLY A 63 -29.00 -16.70 -7.71
C GLY A 63 -28.33 -18.03 -7.38
N GLU A 64 -27.43 -18.06 -6.39
CA GLU A 64 -26.75 -19.29 -5.97
C GLU A 64 -27.72 -20.34 -5.41
N LEU A 65 -28.68 -19.94 -4.58
CA LEU A 65 -29.71 -20.85 -4.04
C LEU A 65 -30.54 -21.50 -5.16
N SER A 66 -30.89 -20.73 -6.21
CA SER A 66 -31.63 -21.26 -7.37
C SER A 66 -30.82 -22.24 -8.23
N ARG A 67 -29.49 -22.17 -8.17
CA ARG A 67 -28.58 -23.03 -8.94
C ARG A 67 -28.28 -24.36 -8.24
N LEU A 68 -28.57 -24.50 -6.94
CA LEU A 68 -28.28 -25.72 -6.17
C LEU A 68 -29.03 -26.97 -6.68
N ASP A 69 -30.16 -26.77 -7.36
CA ASP A 69 -30.99 -27.83 -7.93
C ASP A 69 -30.65 -28.13 -9.41
N ALA A 70 -29.86 -27.27 -10.06
CA ALA A 70 -29.48 -27.41 -11.46
C ALA A 70 -28.58 -28.63 -11.70
N PRO A 71 -28.71 -29.32 -12.84
CA PRO A 71 -27.78 -30.38 -13.22
C PRO A 71 -26.39 -29.77 -13.50
N GLY A 72 -25.41 -30.17 -12.69
CA GLY A 72 -24.01 -29.78 -12.82
C GLY A 72 -23.09 -30.87 -12.22
N GLY A 73 -21.79 -30.79 -12.50
CA GLY A 73 -20.80 -31.71 -11.92
C GLY A 73 -20.58 -31.44 -10.43
N ASP A 74 -20.10 -32.45 -9.70
CA ASP A 74 -19.94 -32.41 -8.23
C ASP A 74 -19.11 -31.22 -7.74
N TRP A 75 -18.06 -30.84 -8.47
CA TRP A 75 -17.24 -29.68 -8.11
C TRP A 75 -18.00 -28.34 -8.22
N GLN A 76 -18.85 -28.17 -9.23
CA GLN A 76 -19.63 -26.93 -9.43
C GLN A 76 -20.62 -26.75 -8.28
N ARG A 77 -21.18 -27.86 -7.82
CA ARG A 77 -22.06 -27.87 -6.66
C ARG A 77 -21.33 -27.49 -5.37
N GLY A 78 -20.13 -28.03 -5.15
CA GLY A 78 -19.28 -27.66 -4.01
C GLY A 78 -18.93 -26.16 -3.99
N GLU A 79 -18.63 -25.59 -5.16
CA GLU A 79 -18.40 -24.15 -5.34
C GLU A 79 -19.65 -23.32 -5.01
N ILE A 80 -20.83 -23.70 -5.53
CA ILE A 80 -22.10 -22.99 -5.23
C ILE A 80 -22.44 -23.07 -3.74
N MET A 81 -22.29 -24.23 -3.10
CA MET A 81 -22.53 -24.38 -1.65
C MET A 81 -21.58 -23.50 -0.82
N THR A 82 -20.31 -23.43 -1.24
CA THR A 82 -19.33 -22.52 -0.64
C THR A 82 -19.76 -21.06 -0.80
N ASN A 83 -20.28 -20.67 -1.96
CA ASN A 83 -20.76 -19.31 -2.19
C ASN A 83 -21.98 -18.97 -1.32
N VAL A 84 -22.94 -19.90 -1.18
CA VAL A 84 -24.10 -19.74 -0.29
C VAL A 84 -23.63 -19.49 1.14
N TYR A 85 -22.66 -20.27 1.64
CA TYR A 85 -22.07 -20.05 2.96
C TYR A 85 -21.45 -18.66 3.10
N LEU A 86 -20.54 -18.28 2.18
CA LEU A 86 -19.80 -17.02 2.26
C LEU A 86 -20.73 -15.79 2.14
N LEU A 87 -21.67 -15.81 1.20
CA LEU A 87 -22.62 -14.71 1.00
C LEU A 87 -23.58 -14.59 2.20
N SER A 88 -24.06 -15.72 2.75
CA SER A 88 -24.95 -15.70 3.90
C SER A 88 -24.29 -15.14 5.17
N CYS A 89 -23.01 -15.45 5.38
CA CYS A 89 -22.23 -14.90 6.48
C CYS A 89 -21.92 -13.40 6.26
N ALA A 90 -21.65 -12.98 5.02
CA ALA A 90 -21.46 -11.56 4.68
C ALA A 90 -22.70 -10.72 5.00
N ILE A 91 -23.90 -11.27 4.72
CA ILE A 91 -25.17 -10.63 5.09
C ILE A 91 -25.28 -10.51 6.61
N ALA A 92 -25.04 -11.61 7.34
CA ALA A 92 -25.11 -11.63 8.80
C ALA A 92 -24.16 -10.61 9.44
N ASP A 93 -22.89 -10.59 9.02
CA ASP A 93 -21.85 -9.66 9.51
C ASP A 93 -22.24 -8.20 9.25
N THR A 94 -22.73 -7.90 8.04
CA THR A 94 -23.13 -6.53 7.64
C THR A 94 -24.33 -6.04 8.45
N VAL A 95 -25.30 -6.92 8.69
CA VAL A 95 -26.50 -6.60 9.50
C VAL A 95 -26.11 -6.44 10.97
N ASP A 96 -25.23 -7.29 11.50
CA ASP A 96 -24.74 -7.16 12.88
C ASP A 96 -24.00 -5.83 13.08
N ASP A 97 -23.10 -5.45 12.16
CA ASP A 97 -22.43 -4.14 12.13
C ASP A 97 -23.42 -2.97 12.02
N TYR A 98 -24.51 -3.16 11.28
CA TYR A 98 -25.57 -2.17 11.24
C TYR A 98 -26.30 -2.07 12.58
N VAL A 99 -26.67 -3.17 13.22
CA VAL A 99 -27.37 -3.13 14.52
C VAL A 99 -26.51 -2.47 15.58
N VAL A 100 -25.19 -2.75 15.64
CA VAL A 100 -24.24 -2.10 16.58
C VAL A 100 -24.15 -0.59 16.34
N GLY A 101 -24.08 -0.14 15.09
CA GLY A 101 -24.00 1.28 14.74
C GLY A 101 -22.64 1.93 14.98
N GLU A 102 -22.55 3.23 14.69
CA GLU A 102 -21.33 4.01 14.93
C GLU A 102 -21.17 4.30 16.42
N ARG A 103 -19.96 4.08 16.92
CA ARG A 103 -19.57 4.46 18.28
C ARG A 103 -18.55 5.57 18.16
N PHE A 104 -18.52 6.48 19.12
CA PHE A 104 -17.55 7.56 19.15
C PHE A 104 -16.67 7.36 20.38
N ASP A 105 -15.37 7.48 20.18
CA ASP A 105 -14.38 7.41 21.25
C ASP A 105 -13.65 8.74 21.28
N PHE A 106 -13.95 9.51 22.32
CA PHE A 106 -13.38 10.84 22.52
C PHE A 106 -12.14 10.81 23.42
N SER A 107 -11.66 9.63 23.84
CA SER A 107 -10.46 9.50 24.67
C SER A 107 -9.23 10.13 24.01
N GLN A 108 -9.07 9.95 22.70
CA GLN A 108 -8.01 10.59 21.92
C GLN A 108 -8.18 12.10 21.81
N ALA A 109 -9.41 12.60 21.73
CA ALA A 109 -9.72 14.03 21.68
C ALA A 109 -9.37 14.72 23.01
N ALA A 110 -9.74 14.09 24.12
CA ALA A 110 -9.45 14.54 25.48
C ALA A 110 -7.93 14.56 25.77
N ALA A 111 -7.17 13.65 25.17
CA ALA A 111 -5.70 13.64 25.25
C ALA A 111 -5.04 14.78 24.45
N VAL A 112 -5.65 15.23 23.34
CA VAL A 112 -5.09 16.26 22.46
C VAL A 112 -5.50 17.68 22.88
N VAL A 113 -6.72 17.86 23.40
CA VAL A 113 -7.22 19.14 23.93
C VAL A 113 -7.95 18.91 25.26
N PRO A 114 -7.27 18.96 26.41
CA PRO A 114 -7.89 18.66 27.70
C PRO A 114 -9.06 19.59 28.08
N ALA A 115 -9.03 20.85 27.61
CA ALA A 115 -10.00 21.88 27.93
C ALA A 115 -11.44 21.60 27.44
N ILE A 116 -11.64 20.67 26.49
CA ILE A 116 -12.99 20.26 26.02
C ILE A 116 -13.55 19.03 26.75
N GLY A 117 -12.81 18.46 27.70
CA GLY A 117 -13.14 17.21 28.41
C GLY A 117 -14.57 17.12 29.00
N PRO A 118 -15.09 18.15 29.69
CA PRO A 118 -16.46 18.12 30.23
C PRO A 118 -17.54 18.03 29.14
N GLY A 119 -17.36 18.76 28.03
CA GLY A 119 -18.27 18.71 26.88
C GLY A 119 -18.27 17.36 26.17
N LEU A 120 -17.10 16.71 26.10
CA LEU A 120 -16.97 15.36 25.52
C LEU A 120 -17.70 14.30 26.36
N ARG A 121 -17.66 14.37 27.70
CA ARG A 121 -18.42 13.44 28.57
C ARG A 121 -19.93 13.61 28.43
N ALA A 122 -20.43 14.84 28.31
CA ALA A 122 -21.84 15.09 28.04
C ALA A 122 -22.28 14.53 26.67
N ALA A 123 -21.43 14.69 25.65
CA ALA A 123 -21.66 14.10 24.32
C ALA A 123 -21.69 12.55 24.37
N GLU A 124 -20.81 11.90 25.13
CA GLU A 124 -20.82 10.45 25.32
C GLU A 124 -22.13 9.93 25.93
N VAL A 125 -22.67 10.62 26.94
CA VAL A 125 -23.95 10.23 27.57
C VAL A 125 -25.10 10.36 26.58
N ALA A 126 -25.16 11.47 25.84
CA ALA A 126 -26.16 11.69 24.80
C ALA A 126 -26.08 10.62 23.69
N LEU A 127 -24.87 10.29 23.23
CA LEU A 127 -24.65 9.26 22.21
C LEU A 127 -25.04 7.86 22.69
N ARG A 128 -24.80 7.51 23.96
CA ARG A 128 -25.30 6.25 24.54
C ARG A 128 -26.82 6.19 24.59
N ALA A 129 -27.50 7.30 24.90
CA ALA A 129 -28.96 7.37 24.87
C ALA A 129 -29.51 7.20 23.44
N VAL A 130 -28.88 7.85 22.45
CA VAL A 130 -29.21 7.70 21.02
C VAL A 130 -29.01 6.26 20.55
N GLN A 131 -27.92 5.60 20.98
CA GLN A 131 -27.68 4.20 20.67
C GLN A 131 -28.77 3.28 21.26
N ARG A 132 -29.18 3.49 22.51
CA ARG A 132 -30.29 2.72 23.12
C ARG A 132 -31.60 2.90 22.37
N ALA A 133 -31.94 4.14 21.98
CA ALA A 133 -33.14 4.40 21.19
C ALA A 133 -33.06 3.73 19.81
N ARG A 134 -31.89 3.72 19.19
CA ARG A 134 -31.62 3.06 17.91
C ARG A 134 -31.77 1.55 18.00
N GLU A 135 -31.18 0.90 19.02
CA GLU A 135 -31.32 -0.55 19.25
C GLU A 135 -32.80 -0.95 19.39
N GLY A 136 -33.61 -0.12 20.08
CA GLY A 136 -35.06 -0.35 20.19
C GLY A 136 -35.80 -0.25 18.85
N ARG A 137 -35.49 0.76 18.03
CA ARG A 137 -36.10 0.94 16.69
C ARG A 137 -35.76 -0.18 15.71
N LEU A 138 -34.59 -0.80 15.87
CA LEU A 138 -34.10 -1.89 15.01
C LEU A 138 -34.55 -3.30 15.47
N GLY A 139 -35.53 -3.39 16.37
CA GLY A 139 -36.03 -4.68 16.87
C GLY A 139 -36.50 -5.65 15.77
N HIS A 140 -37.10 -5.16 14.69
CA HIS A 140 -37.54 -6.00 13.56
C HIS A 140 -36.35 -6.58 12.76
N VAL A 141 -35.31 -5.77 12.48
CA VAL A 141 -34.07 -6.22 11.84
C VAL A 141 -33.39 -7.30 12.68
N ARG A 142 -33.42 -7.15 14.01
CA ARG A 142 -32.89 -8.14 14.93
C ARG A 142 -33.69 -9.45 14.89
N LYS A 143 -35.02 -9.40 14.93
CA LYS A 143 -35.87 -10.60 14.82
C LYS A 143 -35.57 -11.36 13.52
N TRP A 144 -35.45 -10.63 12.41
CA TRP A 144 -35.03 -11.18 11.13
C TRP A 144 -33.63 -11.83 11.22
N ARG A 145 -32.66 -11.16 11.85
CA ARG A 145 -31.28 -11.66 12.00
C ARG A 145 -31.18 -12.96 12.82
N VAL A 146 -32.03 -13.14 13.83
CA VAL A 146 -32.14 -14.40 14.58
C VAL A 146 -32.67 -15.51 13.68
N ALA A 147 -33.79 -15.27 12.98
CA ALA A 147 -34.35 -16.23 12.03
C ALA A 147 -33.38 -16.58 10.89
N TRP A 148 -32.59 -15.59 10.43
CA TRP A 148 -31.50 -15.77 9.47
C TRP A 148 -30.42 -16.72 10.00
N GLY A 149 -30.01 -16.54 11.26
CA GLY A 149 -29.02 -17.41 11.91
C GLY A 149 -29.48 -18.86 11.97
N GLU A 150 -30.73 -19.11 12.35
CA GLU A 150 -31.31 -20.46 12.40
C GLU A 150 -31.42 -21.11 11.01
N GLY A 151 -31.79 -20.34 9.98
CA GLY A 151 -31.80 -20.82 8.60
C GLY A 151 -30.40 -21.15 8.08
N LEU A 152 -29.43 -20.30 8.40
CA LEU A 152 -28.02 -20.51 8.04
C LEU A 152 -27.44 -21.73 8.75
N GLU A 153 -27.71 -21.92 10.04
CA GLU A 153 -27.26 -23.10 10.79
C GLU A 153 -27.82 -24.40 10.20
N ALA A 154 -29.09 -24.42 9.81
CA ALA A 154 -29.71 -25.58 9.15
C ALA A 154 -29.02 -25.91 7.82
N PHE A 155 -28.70 -24.89 7.00
CA PHE A 155 -27.91 -25.09 5.78
C PHE A 155 -26.50 -25.61 6.09
N LEU A 156 -25.83 -25.01 7.08
CA LEU A 156 -24.46 -25.37 7.42
C LEU A 156 -24.33 -26.79 7.99
N LYS A 157 -25.33 -27.28 8.73
CA LYS A 157 -25.37 -28.68 9.19
C LYS A 157 -25.31 -29.65 8.02
N VAL A 158 -26.02 -29.36 6.93
CA VAL A 158 -25.96 -30.18 5.71
C VAL A 158 -24.63 -30.00 4.98
N PHE A 159 -24.14 -28.76 4.90
CA PHE A 159 -22.85 -28.43 4.26
C PHE A 159 -21.65 -29.15 4.89
N VAL A 160 -21.62 -29.30 6.23
CA VAL A 160 -20.48 -29.87 6.95
C VAL A 160 -20.57 -31.38 7.22
N ALA A 161 -21.71 -32.03 6.96
CA ALA A 161 -21.93 -33.45 7.26
C ALA A 161 -21.14 -34.41 6.35
N GLY A 162 -20.86 -34.03 5.10
CA GLY A 162 -20.09 -34.83 4.14
C GLY A 162 -20.83 -36.06 3.58
N GLU A 163 -20.54 -36.38 2.30
CA GLU A 163 -21.10 -37.42 1.41
C GLU A 163 -22.61 -37.37 1.08
N ALA A 164 -22.87 -37.35 -0.24
CA ALA A 164 -24.16 -37.28 -0.92
C ALA A 164 -25.23 -36.52 -0.13
N SER A 165 -25.03 -35.21 0.07
CA SER A 165 -26.09 -34.33 0.59
C SER A 165 -27.32 -34.53 -0.28
N ASP A 166 -28.25 -35.32 0.24
CA ASP A 166 -29.46 -35.70 -0.46
C ASP A 166 -30.14 -34.39 -0.88
N ARG A 167 -30.53 -34.27 -2.14
CA ARG A 167 -31.25 -33.09 -2.63
C ARG A 167 -32.45 -32.79 -1.70
N GLY A 168 -33.05 -33.84 -1.13
CA GLY A 168 -34.10 -33.74 -0.12
C GLY A 168 -33.70 -33.07 1.20
N ALA A 169 -32.46 -33.25 1.67
CA ALA A 169 -31.98 -32.66 2.93
C ALA A 169 -31.63 -31.16 2.79
N LEU A 170 -31.22 -30.71 1.60
CA LEU A 170 -30.91 -29.31 1.31
C LEU A 170 -32.18 -28.45 1.11
N ALA A 171 -33.23 -29.02 0.51
CA ALA A 171 -34.42 -28.28 0.10
C ALA A 171 -35.05 -27.46 1.26
N PRO A 172 -35.30 -28.00 2.47
CA PRO A 172 -35.89 -27.23 3.57
C PRO A 172 -35.04 -26.03 3.99
N ALA A 173 -33.71 -26.20 4.05
CA ALA A 173 -32.78 -25.13 4.43
C ALA A 173 -32.73 -24.04 3.36
N THR A 174 -32.67 -24.43 2.08
CA THR A 174 -32.70 -23.51 0.93
C THR A 174 -34.01 -22.74 0.86
N THR A 175 -35.17 -23.39 1.02
CA THR A 175 -36.48 -22.73 1.07
C THR A 175 -36.56 -21.72 2.22
N ARG A 176 -36.06 -22.09 3.41
CA ARG A 176 -36.04 -21.20 4.56
C ARG A 176 -35.19 -19.95 4.31
N LEU A 177 -33.96 -20.10 3.83
CA LEU A 177 -33.09 -18.96 3.47
C LEU A 177 -33.73 -18.08 2.39
N THR A 178 -34.31 -18.70 1.36
CA THR A 178 -34.97 -17.99 0.25
C THR A 178 -36.14 -17.14 0.74
N SER A 179 -36.97 -17.69 1.64
CA SER A 179 -38.10 -16.96 2.22
C SER A 179 -37.65 -15.73 3.03
N LEU A 180 -36.55 -15.84 3.78
CA LEU A 180 -36.02 -14.75 4.59
C LEU A 180 -35.35 -13.66 3.75
N LEU A 181 -34.81 -14.01 2.57
CA LEU A 181 -34.32 -13.02 1.61
C LEU A 181 -35.44 -12.16 1.04
N GLY A 182 -36.70 -12.60 1.08
CA GLY A 182 -37.86 -11.83 0.63
C GLY A 182 -38.24 -10.68 1.58
N ALA A 183 -37.66 -10.60 2.78
CA ALA A 183 -37.95 -9.53 3.73
C ALA A 183 -37.29 -8.20 3.36
N ASP A 184 -38.02 -7.09 3.50
CA ASP A 184 -37.51 -5.75 3.25
C ASP A 184 -36.62 -5.25 4.40
N LEU A 185 -35.30 -5.40 4.24
CA LEU A 185 -34.33 -4.73 5.09
C LEU A 185 -34.31 -3.22 4.81
N PRO A 186 -34.07 -2.34 5.81
CA PRO A 186 -34.03 -0.89 5.61
C PRO A 186 -33.06 -0.46 4.50
N ALA A 187 -33.44 0.53 3.67
CA ALA A 187 -32.58 1.03 2.59
C ALA A 187 -31.15 1.42 3.02
N PRO A 188 -30.91 2.02 4.21
CA PRO A 188 -29.55 2.29 4.69
C PRO A 188 -28.70 1.03 4.92
N VAL A 189 -29.31 -0.11 5.25
CA VAL A 189 -28.64 -1.42 5.36
C VAL A 189 -28.32 -1.96 3.98
N GLN A 190 -29.29 -1.94 3.07
CA GLN A 190 -29.13 -2.44 1.71
C GLN A 190 -27.98 -1.76 0.94
N GLY A 191 -27.76 -0.46 1.19
CA GLY A 191 -26.68 0.31 0.59
C GLY A 191 -25.30 0.15 1.25
N ARG A 192 -25.17 -0.64 2.33
CA ARG A 192 -23.86 -0.92 2.94
C ARG A 192 -23.07 -1.88 2.07
N ARG A 193 -21.74 -1.74 2.08
CA ARG A 193 -20.81 -2.69 1.47
C ARG A 193 -20.24 -3.57 2.59
N PRO A 194 -20.34 -4.92 2.52
CA PRO A 194 -19.77 -5.81 3.53
C PRO A 194 -18.26 -5.60 3.72
N ARG A 195 -17.74 -6.02 4.88
CA ARG A 195 -16.30 -6.11 5.09
C ARG A 195 -15.77 -7.42 4.51
N ILE A 196 -14.61 -7.36 3.84
CA ILE A 196 -14.01 -8.54 3.23
C ILE A 196 -13.34 -9.39 4.31
N PRO A 197 -13.68 -10.69 4.42
CA PRO A 197 -12.96 -11.61 5.31
C PRO A 197 -11.58 -11.90 4.73
N ALA A 198 -10.52 -11.33 5.32
CA ALA A 198 -9.15 -11.53 4.85
C ALA A 198 -8.72 -13.00 4.93
N ALA A 199 -9.18 -13.73 5.94
CA ALA A 199 -9.11 -15.20 6.00
C ALA A 199 -9.33 -15.90 4.63
N PHE A 200 -10.47 -15.64 4.00
CA PHE A 200 -10.85 -16.28 2.73
C PHE A 200 -10.39 -15.52 1.49
N ARG A 201 -10.20 -14.20 1.59
CA ARG A 201 -9.75 -13.41 0.45
C ARG A 201 -8.25 -13.51 0.29
N THR A 202 -7.44 -13.16 1.30
CA THR A 202 -5.98 -12.91 1.22
C THR A 202 -5.07 -13.81 2.06
N GLN A 203 -5.60 -14.55 3.04
CA GLN A 203 -4.81 -15.36 3.99
C GLN A 203 -4.89 -16.87 3.74
N ASP A 204 -5.44 -17.27 2.60
CA ASP A 204 -5.44 -18.65 2.09
C ASP A 204 -6.14 -19.69 2.98
N LEU A 205 -6.93 -19.25 3.95
CA LEU A 205 -7.80 -20.13 4.73
C LEU A 205 -9.04 -20.53 3.93
N THR A 206 -9.60 -21.66 4.33
CA THR A 206 -10.81 -22.26 3.78
C THR A 206 -11.72 -22.72 4.90
N HIS A 207 -12.96 -23.08 4.57
CA HIS A 207 -13.88 -23.65 5.54
C HIS A 207 -13.34 -24.97 6.14
N VAL A 208 -12.57 -25.76 5.36
CA VAL A 208 -11.95 -27.02 5.78
C VAL A 208 -10.98 -26.82 6.95
N ASP A 209 -10.27 -25.70 6.98
CA ASP A 209 -9.33 -25.36 8.06
C ASP A 209 -10.05 -25.12 9.39
N ILE A 210 -11.26 -24.57 9.33
CA ILE A 210 -12.10 -24.36 10.51
C ILE A 210 -12.64 -25.70 11.02
N LEU A 211 -12.98 -26.64 10.12
CA LEU A 211 -13.36 -27.99 10.51
C LEU A 211 -12.18 -28.74 11.14
N ALA A 212 -10.95 -28.52 10.65
CA ALA A 212 -9.74 -29.09 11.26
C ALA A 212 -9.48 -28.53 12.67
N LEU A 213 -9.72 -27.23 12.89
CA LEU A 213 -9.74 -26.63 14.24
C LEU A 213 -10.83 -27.24 15.12
N GLY A 214 -12.02 -27.49 14.57
CA GLY A 214 -13.10 -28.22 15.25
C GLY A 214 -12.67 -29.61 15.70
N SER A 215 -11.99 -30.38 14.84
CA SER A 215 -11.45 -31.71 15.19
C SER A 215 -10.44 -31.66 16.34
N ARG A 216 -9.60 -30.61 16.40
CA ARG A 216 -8.70 -30.40 17.54
C ARG A 216 -9.46 -30.08 18.82
N PHE A 217 -10.54 -29.30 18.73
CA PHE A 217 -11.40 -29.00 19.87
C PHE A 217 -12.07 -30.25 20.43
N THR A 218 -12.69 -31.09 19.60
CA THR A 218 -13.38 -32.29 20.07
C THR A 218 -12.43 -33.32 20.66
N ALA A 219 -11.22 -33.43 20.12
CA ALA A 219 -10.17 -34.26 20.71
C ALA A 219 -9.74 -33.75 22.11
N ALA A 220 -9.72 -32.43 22.30
CA ALA A 220 -9.30 -31.80 23.56
C ALA A 220 -10.42 -31.74 24.62
N PHE A 221 -11.69 -31.76 24.19
CA PHE A 221 -12.89 -31.61 25.02
C PHE A 221 -14.00 -32.59 24.57
N PRO A 222 -13.84 -33.90 24.82
CA PRO A 222 -14.69 -34.92 24.20
C PRO A 222 -16.12 -35.01 24.76
N ASP A 223 -16.44 -34.33 25.86
CA ASP A 223 -17.77 -34.36 26.48
C ASP A 223 -18.78 -33.50 25.68
N PRO A 224 -19.78 -34.11 25.00
CA PRO A 224 -20.76 -33.38 24.19
C PRO A 224 -21.90 -32.75 25.01
N ALA A 225 -22.01 -33.08 26.30
CA ALA A 225 -23.05 -32.55 27.19
C ALA A 225 -22.65 -31.19 27.80
N ARG A 226 -21.34 -30.87 27.81
CA ARG A 226 -20.85 -29.60 28.31
C ARG A 226 -21.35 -28.44 27.43
N PRO A 227 -21.95 -27.38 28.02
CA PRO A 227 -22.37 -26.21 27.25
C PRO A 227 -21.18 -25.50 26.59
N VAL A 228 -21.34 -25.10 25.32
CA VAL A 228 -20.30 -24.41 24.55
C VAL A 228 -20.87 -23.14 23.92
N LEU A 229 -20.19 -22.01 24.17
CA LEU A 229 -20.41 -20.74 23.48
C LEU A 229 -19.26 -20.49 22.50
N VAL A 230 -19.54 -20.50 21.20
CA VAL A 230 -18.56 -20.10 20.19
C VAL A 230 -18.60 -18.58 20.02
N VAL A 231 -17.45 -17.93 20.22
CA VAL A 231 -17.26 -16.48 20.15
C VAL A 231 -16.42 -16.13 18.92
N GLY A 232 -17.06 -15.68 17.86
CA GLY A 232 -16.39 -15.21 16.64
C GLY A 232 -15.95 -13.76 16.74
N LEU A 233 -14.66 -13.45 16.53
CA LEU A 233 -14.22 -12.07 16.44
C LEU A 233 -14.43 -11.54 15.01
N ARG A 234 -15.25 -10.50 14.85
CA ARG A 234 -15.57 -9.93 13.53
C ARG A 234 -14.34 -9.25 12.93
N THR A 235 -14.03 -9.44 11.64
CA THR A 235 -14.91 -9.95 10.56
C THR A 235 -14.83 -11.46 10.33
N ALA A 236 -13.66 -12.09 10.34
CA ALA A 236 -13.53 -13.51 9.96
C ALA A 236 -14.29 -14.47 10.88
N GLY A 237 -14.31 -14.19 12.19
CA GLY A 237 -15.08 -14.95 13.16
C GLY A 237 -16.59 -14.98 12.90
N SER A 238 -17.15 -14.01 12.16
CA SER A 238 -18.56 -14.04 11.72
C SER A 238 -18.88 -15.20 10.77
N TYR A 239 -17.86 -15.73 10.10
CA TYR A 239 -17.98 -16.87 9.20
C TYR A 239 -17.60 -18.15 9.93
N PHE A 240 -16.53 -18.10 10.74
CA PHE A 240 -16.01 -19.28 11.43
C PHE A 240 -16.95 -19.79 12.53
N ALA A 241 -17.53 -18.90 13.33
CA ALA A 241 -18.36 -19.27 14.46
C ALA A 241 -19.62 -20.07 14.08
N PRO A 242 -20.48 -19.62 13.13
CA PRO A 242 -21.65 -20.41 12.73
C PRO A 242 -21.27 -21.74 12.06
N LEU A 243 -20.18 -21.77 11.28
CA LEU A 243 -19.67 -23.00 10.67
C LEU A 243 -19.22 -24.01 11.73
N LEU A 244 -18.46 -23.56 12.72
CA LEU A 244 -17.98 -24.40 13.82
C LEU A 244 -19.15 -24.92 14.68
N CYS A 245 -20.13 -24.08 15.01
CA CYS A 245 -21.33 -24.52 15.73
C CYS A 245 -22.09 -25.60 14.96
N ALA A 246 -22.32 -25.42 13.66
CA ALA A 246 -23.00 -26.42 12.84
C ALA A 246 -22.22 -27.75 12.80
N TRP A 247 -20.90 -27.69 12.66
CA TRP A 247 -20.05 -28.88 12.66
C TRP A 247 -20.03 -29.59 14.01
N LEU A 248 -19.94 -28.86 15.13
CA LEU A 248 -20.03 -29.45 16.48
C LEU A 248 -21.39 -30.10 16.73
N ALA A 249 -22.48 -29.51 16.24
CA ALA A 249 -23.81 -30.10 16.33
C ALA A 249 -23.89 -31.43 15.56
N VAL A 250 -23.33 -31.50 14.35
CA VAL A 250 -23.23 -32.76 13.58
C VAL A 250 -22.37 -33.80 14.29
N ARG A 251 -21.36 -33.37 15.07
CA ARG A 251 -20.53 -34.25 15.91
C ARG A 251 -21.16 -34.61 17.26
N GLY A 252 -22.40 -34.21 17.53
CA GLY A 252 -23.19 -34.66 18.67
C GLY A 252 -23.19 -33.73 19.89
N TYR A 253 -22.57 -32.55 19.84
CA TYR A 253 -22.68 -31.54 20.90
C TYR A 253 -24.10 -30.97 20.95
N ARG A 254 -24.69 -30.92 22.14
CA ARG A 254 -26.14 -30.65 22.30
C ARG A 254 -26.46 -29.20 22.69
N ASP A 255 -25.63 -28.60 23.53
CA ASP A 255 -25.87 -27.25 24.06
C ASP A 255 -24.86 -26.25 23.48
N LEU A 256 -25.20 -25.72 22.30
CA LEU A 256 -24.36 -24.84 21.49
C LEU A 256 -25.04 -23.47 21.33
N GLU A 257 -24.31 -22.40 21.65
CA GLU A 257 -24.70 -21.03 21.32
C GLU A 257 -23.56 -20.35 20.53
N CYS A 258 -23.91 -19.40 19.67
CA CYS A 258 -22.95 -18.64 18.85
C CYS A 258 -23.14 -17.14 19.07
N VAL A 259 -22.04 -16.41 19.28
CA VAL A 259 -22.04 -14.95 19.30
C VAL A 259 -20.84 -14.44 18.52
N THR A 260 -21.04 -13.36 17.76
CA THR A 260 -19.95 -12.68 17.06
C THR A 260 -19.79 -11.29 17.69
N ILE A 261 -18.56 -10.81 17.86
CA ILE A 261 -18.29 -9.53 18.56
C ILE A 261 -17.20 -8.74 17.86
N ARG A 262 -17.18 -7.41 18.05
CA ARG A 262 -16.10 -6.53 17.60
C ARG A 262 -15.37 -5.93 18.81
N PRO A 263 -14.33 -6.59 19.35
CA PRO A 263 -13.76 -6.25 20.66
C PRO A 263 -13.28 -4.80 20.78
N LEU A 264 -12.79 -4.22 19.69
CA LEU A 264 -12.29 -2.83 19.63
C LEU A 264 -13.40 -1.78 19.53
N ALA A 265 -14.57 -2.12 18.97
CA ALA A 265 -15.73 -1.23 18.92
C ALA A 265 -16.63 -1.37 20.16
N GLY A 266 -16.45 -2.44 20.95
CA GLY A 266 -17.25 -2.78 22.12
C GLY A 266 -18.51 -3.56 21.78
N LEU A 267 -19.25 -3.98 22.82
CA LEU A 267 -20.40 -4.87 22.71
C LEU A 267 -21.74 -4.12 22.61
N SER A 268 -22.65 -4.62 21.78
CA SER A 268 -24.09 -4.35 21.90
C SER A 268 -24.66 -4.97 23.17
N ARG A 269 -25.86 -4.52 23.57
CA ARG A 269 -26.58 -5.08 24.73
C ARG A 269 -26.74 -6.61 24.63
N TRP A 270 -27.11 -7.10 23.46
CA TRP A 270 -27.45 -8.50 23.25
C TRP A 270 -26.23 -9.42 23.22
N GLU A 271 -25.13 -8.97 22.62
CA GLU A 271 -23.85 -9.68 22.68
C GLU A 271 -23.40 -9.83 24.14
N GLY A 272 -23.51 -8.76 24.94
CA GLY A 272 -23.21 -8.79 26.37
C GLY A 272 -24.14 -9.73 27.16
N GLU A 273 -25.44 -9.71 26.88
CA GLU A 273 -26.41 -10.60 27.53
C GLU A 273 -26.16 -12.07 27.17
N THR A 274 -25.85 -12.41 25.92
CA THR A 274 -25.50 -13.78 25.50
C THR A 274 -24.23 -14.27 26.21
N LEU A 275 -23.18 -13.44 26.26
CA LEU A 275 -21.96 -13.76 27.00
C LEU A 275 -22.25 -14.01 28.49
N ALA A 276 -22.99 -13.10 29.14
CA ALA A 276 -23.30 -13.21 30.57
C ALA A 276 -24.20 -14.41 30.90
N ARG A 277 -25.20 -14.72 30.05
CA ARG A 277 -26.07 -15.90 30.22
C ARG A 277 -25.28 -17.20 30.09
N SER A 278 -24.38 -17.27 29.12
CA SER A 278 -23.54 -18.46 28.90
C SER A 278 -22.52 -18.66 30.01
N ALA A 279 -21.93 -17.57 30.52
CA ALA A 279 -21.03 -17.62 31.68
C ALA A 279 -21.74 -18.20 32.91
N LYS A 280 -22.98 -17.75 33.20
CA LYS A 280 -23.79 -18.26 34.31
C LYS A 280 -24.14 -19.75 34.20
N ARG A 281 -24.16 -20.30 32.98
CA ARG A 281 -24.40 -21.72 32.70
C ARG A 281 -23.14 -22.59 32.80
N GLY A 282 -21.97 -22.01 33.09
CA GLY A 282 -20.71 -22.75 33.13
C GLY A 282 -20.23 -23.23 31.76
N ALA A 283 -20.60 -22.51 30.69
CA ALA A 283 -20.22 -22.87 29.33
C ALA A 283 -18.71 -22.69 29.07
N LEU A 284 -18.15 -23.48 28.17
CA LEU A 284 -16.85 -23.22 27.56
C LEU A 284 -16.98 -22.07 26.55
N ALA A 285 -16.18 -21.02 26.68
CA ALA A 285 -16.07 -19.96 25.70
C ALA A 285 -14.99 -20.31 24.67
N VAL A 286 -15.40 -20.63 23.44
CA VAL A 286 -14.50 -20.99 22.33
C VAL A 286 -14.33 -19.78 21.41
N ILE A 287 -13.22 -19.07 21.55
CA ILE A 287 -12.88 -17.92 20.72
C ILE A 287 -12.27 -18.40 19.40
N VAL A 288 -12.81 -17.94 18.27
CA VAL A 288 -12.33 -18.28 16.93
C VAL A 288 -12.17 -17.01 16.08
N ASP A 289 -11.01 -16.89 15.42
CA ASP A 289 -10.68 -15.75 14.55
C ASP A 289 -9.63 -16.15 13.50
N GLU A 290 -9.33 -15.23 12.58
CA GLU A 290 -8.21 -15.34 11.63
C GLU A 290 -6.84 -15.25 12.33
N PRO A 291 -5.72 -15.59 11.65
CA PRO A 291 -4.41 -15.59 12.25
C PRO A 291 -4.03 -14.22 12.83
N THR A 292 -3.45 -14.21 14.03
CA THR A 292 -3.08 -12.98 14.73
C THR A 292 -1.74 -12.42 14.25
N ASP A 293 -1.66 -11.11 14.02
CA ASP A 293 -0.38 -10.38 13.82
C ASP A 293 0.33 -10.13 15.16
N VAL A 294 -0.10 -9.11 15.89
CA VAL A 294 0.41 -8.80 17.24
C VAL A 294 -0.45 -9.39 18.37
N GLY A 295 -1.71 -9.75 18.06
CA GLY A 295 -2.63 -10.38 19.01
C GLY A 295 -3.57 -9.43 19.75
N VAL A 296 -3.47 -8.11 19.56
CA VAL A 296 -4.34 -7.09 20.21
C VAL A 296 -5.83 -7.43 20.14
N THR A 297 -6.37 -7.78 18.97
CA THR A 297 -7.81 -8.11 18.82
C THR A 297 -8.21 -9.32 19.65
N LEU A 298 -7.37 -10.35 19.66
CA LEU A 298 -7.58 -11.57 20.44
C LEU A 298 -7.48 -11.29 21.93
N ALA A 299 -6.44 -10.56 22.37
CA ALA A 299 -6.26 -10.13 23.75
C ALA A 299 -7.49 -9.35 24.25
N ARG A 300 -7.98 -8.42 23.43
CA ARG A 300 -9.20 -7.67 23.76
C ARG A 300 -10.45 -8.56 23.77
N GLY A 301 -10.54 -9.54 22.89
CA GLY A 301 -11.59 -10.55 22.88
C GLY A 301 -11.61 -11.36 24.18
N VAL A 302 -10.45 -11.84 24.63
CA VAL A 302 -10.28 -12.58 25.89
C VAL A 302 -10.68 -11.71 27.08
N ASP A 303 -10.26 -10.45 27.13
CA ASP A 303 -10.66 -9.50 28.17
C ASP A 303 -12.18 -9.32 28.24
N VAL A 304 -12.82 -9.21 27.08
CA VAL A 304 -14.28 -9.04 26.99
C VAL A 304 -15.01 -10.28 27.51
N VAL A 305 -14.56 -11.48 27.13
CA VAL A 305 -15.13 -12.75 27.60
C VAL A 305 -14.94 -12.90 29.12
N ARG A 306 -13.74 -12.63 29.64
CA ARG A 306 -13.47 -12.66 31.09
C ARG A 306 -14.34 -11.69 31.88
N LYS A 307 -14.49 -10.45 31.39
CA LYS A 307 -15.36 -9.44 32.02
C LYS A 307 -16.83 -9.83 32.03
N ALA A 308 -17.27 -10.72 31.14
CA ALA A 308 -18.62 -11.27 31.15
C ALA A 308 -18.84 -12.37 32.19
N GLY A 309 -17.77 -12.88 32.83
CA GLY A 309 -17.84 -13.82 33.95
C GLY A 309 -17.26 -15.22 33.69
N PHE A 310 -16.58 -15.46 32.57
CA PHE A 310 -15.92 -16.74 32.30
C PHE A 310 -14.60 -16.87 33.07
N ALA A 311 -14.37 -18.02 33.70
CA ALA A 311 -13.09 -18.34 34.32
C ALA A 311 -12.02 -18.59 33.24
N ALA A 312 -10.74 -18.30 33.54
CA ALA A 312 -9.66 -18.44 32.56
C ALA A 312 -9.55 -19.86 31.97
N GLY A 313 -9.70 -20.89 32.82
CA GLY A 313 -9.67 -22.30 32.39
C GLY A 313 -10.85 -22.74 31.51
N ASP A 314 -11.91 -21.93 31.46
CA ASP A 314 -13.09 -22.18 30.62
C ASP A 314 -13.05 -21.40 29.29
N VAL A 315 -11.94 -20.71 29.01
CA VAL A 315 -11.72 -20.01 27.75
C VAL A 315 -10.76 -20.82 26.88
N VAL A 316 -11.18 -21.09 25.64
CA VAL A 316 -10.43 -21.84 24.63
C VAL A 316 -10.26 -20.96 23.39
N GLY A 317 -9.03 -20.81 22.89
CA GLY A 317 -8.75 -20.14 21.62
C GLY A 317 -8.46 -21.14 20.51
N LEU A 318 -9.25 -21.14 19.44
CA LEU A 318 -9.01 -21.92 18.22
C LEU A 318 -8.45 -20.98 17.14
N LEU A 319 -7.16 -21.12 16.83
CA LEU A 319 -6.45 -20.11 16.05
C LEU A 319 -5.60 -20.75 14.94
N PRO A 320 -5.82 -20.40 13.67
CA PRO A 320 -4.85 -20.69 12.63
C PRO A 320 -3.58 -19.86 12.84
N VAL A 321 -2.41 -20.45 12.62
CA VAL A 321 -1.10 -19.78 12.76
C VAL A 321 -0.65 -19.27 11.41
N HIS A 322 -0.32 -17.99 11.29
CA HIS A 322 0.13 -17.42 10.02
C HIS A 322 1.55 -17.88 9.68
N PRO A 323 1.88 -18.24 8.42
CA PRO A 323 3.23 -18.67 8.02
C PRO A 323 4.33 -17.68 8.41
N ALA A 324 4.04 -16.38 8.29
CA ALA A 324 4.96 -15.28 8.59
C ALA A 324 5.02 -14.85 10.07
N ARG A 325 4.17 -15.39 10.95
CA ARG A 325 4.11 -15.07 12.40
C ARG A 325 3.89 -16.32 13.22
N ARG A 326 4.89 -17.19 13.28
CA ARG A 326 4.82 -18.43 14.08
C ARG A 326 5.01 -18.17 15.58
N ASP A 327 5.66 -17.07 15.92
CA ASP A 327 6.07 -16.63 17.25
C ASP A 327 5.06 -15.70 17.95
N TRP A 328 3.84 -15.56 17.41
CA TRP A 328 2.80 -14.65 17.89
C TRP A 328 2.46 -14.77 19.39
N ALA A 329 2.69 -15.93 20.00
CA ALA A 329 2.41 -16.19 21.42
C ALA A 329 3.59 -15.88 22.37
N THR A 330 4.73 -15.37 21.88
CA THR A 330 5.97 -15.23 22.66
C THR A 330 6.22 -13.81 23.22
N GLY A 331 5.52 -12.80 22.70
CA GLY A 331 5.71 -11.40 23.11
C GLY A 331 4.92 -10.97 24.36
N PRO A 332 5.13 -9.75 24.87
CA PRO A 332 4.39 -9.20 26.02
C PRO A 332 2.86 -9.16 25.82
N GLU A 333 2.41 -9.13 24.57
CA GLU A 333 0.99 -9.19 24.19
C GLU A 333 0.34 -10.56 24.46
N SER A 334 1.12 -11.58 24.85
CA SER A 334 0.61 -12.90 25.21
C SER A 334 0.14 -13.01 26.67
N VAL A 335 0.46 -12.04 27.52
CA VAL A 335 0.05 -12.01 28.94
C VAL A 335 -1.46 -12.18 29.14
N PRO A 336 -2.35 -11.54 28.33
CA PRO A 336 -3.79 -11.77 28.40
C PRO A 336 -4.20 -13.24 28.17
N PHE A 337 -3.37 -14.04 27.49
CA PHE A 337 -3.61 -15.46 27.23
C PHE A 337 -3.19 -16.37 28.39
N SER A 338 -2.61 -15.84 29.47
CA SER A 338 -2.25 -16.64 30.64
C SER A 338 -3.49 -17.35 31.22
N GLY A 339 -3.41 -18.67 31.37
CA GLY A 339 -4.47 -19.50 31.94
C GLY A 339 -5.62 -19.88 30.99
N ILE A 340 -5.58 -19.49 29.70
CA ILE A 340 -6.53 -20.00 28.68
C ILE A 340 -5.93 -21.17 27.92
N ARG A 341 -6.78 -22.02 27.31
CA ARG A 341 -6.31 -23.13 26.47
C ARG A 341 -6.26 -22.72 25.00
N LEU A 342 -5.07 -22.71 24.40
CA LEU A 342 -4.89 -22.40 22.98
C LEU A 342 -4.71 -23.68 22.16
N LEU A 343 -5.50 -23.85 21.11
CA LEU A 343 -5.42 -24.95 20.15
C LEU A 343 -5.09 -24.38 18.76
N PRO A 344 -3.80 -24.28 18.39
CA PRO A 344 -3.40 -23.72 17.10
C PRO A 344 -3.60 -24.70 15.94
N LEU A 345 -3.69 -24.19 14.71
CA LEU A 345 -3.55 -24.95 13.45
C LEU A 345 -2.34 -24.45 12.66
N ALA A 346 -1.35 -25.31 12.47
CA ALA A 346 -0.09 -24.96 11.79
C ALA A 346 -0.32 -24.72 10.28
N PRO A 347 0.47 -23.86 9.61
CA PRO A 347 0.35 -23.57 8.17
C PRO A 347 0.37 -24.81 7.27
N GLU A 348 1.22 -25.78 7.58
CA GLU A 348 1.39 -27.03 6.82
C GLU A 348 0.12 -27.90 6.87
N GLN A 349 -0.72 -27.67 7.88
CA GLN A 349 -1.99 -28.36 8.07
C GLN A 349 -3.15 -27.62 7.41
N TRP A 350 -2.90 -26.51 6.72
CA TRP A 350 -3.93 -25.83 5.97
C TRP A 350 -4.30 -26.63 4.73
N HIS A 351 -5.57 -26.59 4.34
CA HIS A 351 -6.12 -27.32 3.21
C HIS A 351 -5.38 -26.99 1.91
N LYS A 352 -5.15 -25.70 1.64
CA LYS A 352 -4.44 -25.26 0.44
C LYS A 352 -2.95 -25.60 0.45
N HIS A 353 -2.33 -25.73 1.61
CA HIS A 353 -0.95 -26.23 1.67
C HIS A 353 -0.89 -27.67 1.15
N ARG A 354 -1.84 -28.52 1.57
CA ARG A 354 -1.94 -29.90 1.07
C ARG A 354 -2.23 -29.99 -0.43
N LEU A 355 -2.99 -29.04 -0.98
CA LEU A 355 -3.26 -28.96 -2.42
C LEU A 355 -2.02 -28.57 -3.25
N LEU A 356 -0.97 -28.06 -2.61
CA LEU A 356 0.31 -27.73 -3.23
C LEU A 356 1.37 -28.82 -3.01
N GLU A 357 1.02 -29.96 -2.42
CA GLU A 357 1.90 -31.12 -2.42
C GLU A 357 2.00 -31.70 -3.86
N PRO A 358 3.19 -32.20 -4.27
CA PRO A 358 3.44 -32.62 -5.65
C PRO A 358 2.39 -33.59 -6.21
N GLU A 359 1.95 -34.57 -5.43
CA GLU A 359 0.98 -35.58 -5.86
C GLU A 359 -0.42 -34.98 -6.11
N ALA A 360 -0.85 -34.04 -5.26
CA ALA A 360 -2.12 -33.36 -5.43
C ALA A 360 -2.12 -32.45 -6.66
N VAL A 361 -0.99 -31.78 -6.91
CA VAL A 361 -0.79 -30.95 -8.10
C VAL A 361 -0.73 -31.80 -9.36
N GLU A 362 -0.01 -32.93 -9.35
CA GLU A 362 0.03 -33.86 -10.49
C GLU A 362 -1.37 -34.35 -10.85
N ALA A 363 -2.16 -34.80 -9.89
CA ALA A 363 -3.54 -35.23 -10.13
C ALA A 363 -4.40 -34.12 -10.76
N ARG A 364 -4.23 -32.86 -10.32
CA ARG A 364 -4.96 -31.73 -10.88
C ARG A 364 -4.48 -31.35 -12.29
N LEU A 365 -3.18 -31.31 -12.50
CA LEU A 365 -2.60 -30.95 -13.79
C LEU A 365 -2.89 -32.01 -14.85
N ALA A 366 -3.03 -33.29 -14.47
CA ALA A 366 -3.41 -34.36 -15.39
C ALA A 366 -4.76 -34.04 -16.04
N GLU A 367 -5.75 -33.56 -15.29
CA GLU A 367 -7.05 -33.11 -15.82
C GLU A 367 -6.90 -31.98 -16.86
N TYR A 368 -5.99 -31.03 -16.62
CA TYR A 368 -5.80 -29.88 -17.50
C TYR A 368 -4.99 -30.20 -18.75
N PHE A 369 -4.02 -31.10 -18.67
CA PHE A 369 -3.15 -31.47 -19.78
C PHE A 369 -3.68 -32.62 -20.63
N GLU A 370 -4.46 -33.56 -20.07
CA GLU A 370 -5.15 -34.61 -20.84
C GLU A 370 -6.01 -33.99 -21.96
N ARG A 371 -6.75 -32.93 -21.62
CA ARG A 371 -7.58 -32.15 -22.57
C ARG A 371 -6.77 -31.45 -23.67
N ARG A 372 -5.47 -31.27 -23.45
CA ARG A 372 -4.52 -30.66 -24.38
C ARG A 372 -3.73 -31.69 -25.18
N GLN A 373 -4.21 -32.93 -25.22
CA GLN A 373 -3.62 -34.07 -25.94
C GLN A 373 -2.29 -34.54 -25.34
N TYR A 374 -2.14 -34.41 -24.02
CA TYR A 374 -1.03 -35.00 -23.27
C TYR A 374 -1.58 -36.12 -22.36
N PRO A 375 -1.54 -37.39 -22.80
CA PRO A 375 -2.14 -38.51 -22.09
C PRO A 375 -1.48 -38.83 -20.74
N ARG A 376 -0.23 -38.41 -20.53
CA ARG A 376 0.49 -38.61 -19.27
C ARG A 376 1.29 -37.37 -18.91
N ILE A 377 1.31 -37.11 -17.60
CA ILE A 377 2.12 -36.05 -17.02
C ILE A 377 2.86 -36.57 -15.79
N ARG A 378 3.97 -35.93 -15.45
CA ARG A 378 4.69 -36.15 -14.18
C ARG A 378 5.19 -34.82 -13.62
N VAL A 379 4.99 -34.59 -12.34
CA VAL A 379 5.60 -33.48 -11.61
C VAL A 379 6.97 -33.90 -11.13
N LEU A 380 8.01 -33.16 -11.51
CA LEU A 380 9.39 -33.49 -11.20
C LEU A 380 9.96 -32.54 -10.14
N ALA A 381 10.83 -33.09 -9.28
CA ALA A 381 11.75 -32.30 -8.48
C ALA A 381 12.98 -31.97 -9.32
N GLY A 382 13.02 -30.75 -9.86
CA GLY A 382 14.10 -30.30 -10.73
C GLY A 382 14.79 -29.03 -10.21
N PRO A 383 16.11 -28.88 -10.43
CA PRO A 383 16.89 -27.75 -9.92
C PRO A 383 16.43 -26.41 -10.52
N THR A 384 15.81 -26.41 -11.70
CA THR A 384 15.29 -25.19 -12.31
C THR A 384 14.05 -24.66 -11.59
N ALA A 385 13.08 -25.52 -11.29
CA ALA A 385 11.92 -25.12 -10.49
C ALA A 385 12.32 -24.70 -9.06
N GLU A 386 13.31 -25.36 -8.46
CA GLU A 386 13.85 -24.96 -7.15
C GLU A 386 14.46 -23.55 -7.19
N ARG A 387 15.29 -23.23 -8.18
CA ARG A 387 15.84 -21.89 -8.37
C ARG A 387 14.74 -20.83 -8.54
N MET A 388 13.71 -21.13 -9.34
CA MET A 388 12.58 -20.22 -9.53
C MET A 388 11.78 -19.98 -8.23
N ASN A 389 11.53 -21.04 -7.47
CA ASN A 389 10.85 -20.94 -6.17
C ASN A 389 11.69 -20.16 -5.14
N LEU A 390 13.02 -20.37 -5.12
CA LEU A 390 13.92 -19.58 -4.30
C LEU A 390 13.86 -18.10 -4.69
N GLY A 391 13.81 -17.78 -5.99
CA GLY A 391 13.60 -16.42 -6.47
C GLY A 391 12.29 -15.80 -5.99
N LEU A 392 11.17 -16.55 -6.04
CA LEU A 392 9.88 -16.10 -5.50
C LEU A 392 9.96 -15.82 -3.99
N GLN A 393 10.63 -16.67 -3.22
CA GLN A 393 10.83 -16.49 -1.78
C GLN A 393 11.73 -15.28 -1.49
N GLN A 394 12.82 -15.12 -2.24
CA GLN A 394 13.75 -14.00 -2.09
C GLN A 394 13.08 -12.64 -2.34
N ARG A 395 12.13 -12.55 -3.26
CA ARG A 395 11.36 -11.34 -3.56
C ARG A 395 10.12 -11.13 -2.67
N SER A 396 9.74 -12.14 -1.89
CA SER A 396 8.59 -12.05 -0.98
C SER A 396 8.78 -10.95 0.07
N GLU A 397 7.71 -10.20 0.34
CA GLU A 397 7.65 -9.21 1.43
C GLU A 397 7.14 -9.86 2.75
N GLU A 398 6.85 -11.17 2.74
CA GLU A 398 6.45 -11.97 3.90
C GLU A 398 5.37 -11.31 4.78
N LYS A 399 4.35 -10.74 4.12
CA LYS A 399 3.23 -10.04 4.75
C LYS A 399 2.06 -10.97 5.03
N PHE A 400 1.10 -10.46 5.80
CA PHE A 400 -0.16 -11.16 6.13
C PHE A 400 -1.07 -11.46 4.93
N HIS A 401 -0.80 -10.84 3.79
CA HIS A 401 -1.51 -11.09 2.54
C HIS A 401 -0.60 -11.77 1.51
N THR A 402 0.60 -12.23 1.89
CA THR A 402 1.45 -13.02 1.00
C THR A 402 0.82 -14.38 0.74
N ARG A 403 0.57 -14.68 -0.54
CA ARG A 403 -0.10 -15.92 -0.97
C ARG A 403 0.84 -17.11 -1.00
N LEU A 404 0.28 -18.27 -0.67
CA LEU A 404 0.83 -19.55 -1.04
C LEU A 404 0.93 -19.65 -2.56
N LYS A 405 2.16 -19.84 -3.06
CA LYS A 405 2.43 -20.07 -4.48
C LYS A 405 3.70 -20.89 -4.65
N ARG A 406 3.72 -21.74 -5.68
CA ARG A 406 4.86 -22.60 -6.01
C ARG A 406 4.89 -22.88 -7.51
N ILE A 407 6.09 -22.93 -8.06
CA ILE A 407 6.36 -23.32 -9.45
C ILE A 407 6.76 -24.79 -9.46
N TYR A 408 6.16 -25.55 -10.38
CA TYR A 408 6.42 -26.98 -10.59
C TYR A 408 7.03 -27.19 -11.97
N GLU A 409 8.00 -28.09 -12.04
CA GLU A 409 8.48 -28.64 -13.31
C GLU A 409 7.58 -29.82 -13.69
N VAL A 410 7.05 -29.80 -14.91
CA VAL A 410 6.07 -30.76 -15.39
C VAL A 410 6.58 -31.37 -16.69
N GLN A 411 6.79 -32.68 -16.68
CA GLN A 411 7.08 -33.46 -17.87
C GLN A 411 5.76 -33.95 -18.47
N LEU A 412 5.58 -33.71 -19.77
CA LEU A 412 4.38 -34.06 -20.52
C LEU A 412 4.76 -35.05 -21.62
N ASP A 413 4.08 -36.19 -21.68
CA ASP A 413 4.28 -37.18 -22.74
C ASP A 413 3.31 -36.91 -23.90
N HIS A 414 3.81 -36.96 -25.14
CA HIS A 414 2.98 -36.92 -26.35
C HIS A 414 2.62 -38.33 -26.84
N ASP A 415 1.50 -38.42 -27.56
CA ASP A 415 1.18 -39.57 -28.41
C ASP A 415 2.25 -39.71 -29.51
N GLY A 416 3.26 -40.53 -29.26
CA GLY A 416 4.44 -40.69 -30.13
C GLY A 416 5.78 -40.82 -29.39
N GLY A 417 5.79 -40.80 -28.04
CA GLY A 417 6.98 -41.07 -27.23
C GLY A 417 7.92 -39.87 -27.03
N ARG A 418 7.51 -38.67 -27.46
CA ARG A 418 8.24 -37.43 -27.24
C ARG A 418 7.81 -36.79 -25.91
N THR A 419 8.77 -36.30 -25.14
CA THR A 419 8.52 -35.62 -23.85
C THR A 419 8.77 -34.11 -23.97
N ASP A 420 7.85 -33.28 -23.49
CA ASP A 420 8.02 -31.83 -23.36
C ASP A 420 8.14 -31.46 -21.87
N THR A 421 8.97 -30.47 -21.55
CA THR A 421 9.03 -29.90 -20.19
C THR A 421 8.34 -28.54 -20.16
N ARG A 422 7.50 -28.32 -19.15
CA ARG A 422 6.80 -27.06 -18.86
C ARG A 422 6.99 -26.68 -17.40
N TYR A 423 6.82 -25.40 -17.09
CA TYR A 423 6.77 -24.93 -15.71
C TYR A 423 5.38 -24.36 -15.44
N VAL A 424 4.82 -24.68 -14.28
CA VAL A 424 3.47 -24.26 -13.89
C VAL A 424 3.52 -23.59 -12.53
N LEU A 425 3.02 -22.36 -12.46
CA LEU A 425 2.77 -21.67 -11.20
C LEU A 425 1.38 -22.06 -10.69
N ALA A 426 1.33 -22.69 -9.52
CA ALA A 426 0.11 -22.84 -8.74
C ALA A 426 0.09 -21.77 -7.64
N LYS A 427 -0.99 -21.01 -7.54
CA LYS A 427 -1.11 -19.88 -6.62
C LYS A 427 -2.49 -19.81 -5.98
N SER A 428 -2.54 -19.63 -4.66
CA SER A 428 -3.80 -19.33 -3.98
C SER A 428 -4.29 -17.91 -4.30
N VAL A 429 -5.57 -17.80 -4.66
CA VAL A 429 -6.20 -16.54 -5.09
C VAL A 429 -7.47 -16.17 -4.31
N GLY A 430 -7.82 -16.94 -3.28
CA GLY A 430 -9.02 -16.74 -2.44
C GLY A 430 -9.87 -18.01 -2.35
N TRP A 431 -11.06 -17.95 -1.73
CA TRP A 431 -11.93 -19.11 -1.54
C TRP A 431 -13.37 -18.82 -2.03
N GLY A 432 -13.97 -19.76 -2.78
CA GLY A 432 -15.28 -19.56 -3.44
C GLY A 432 -15.29 -18.33 -4.34
N TRP A 433 -16.39 -17.57 -4.35
CA TRP A 433 -16.57 -16.37 -5.17
C TRP A 433 -15.47 -15.31 -5.01
N LEU A 434 -14.78 -15.28 -3.86
CA LEU A 434 -13.63 -14.39 -3.60
C LEU A 434 -12.38 -14.75 -4.43
N SER A 435 -12.37 -15.92 -5.08
CA SER A 435 -11.29 -16.38 -5.95
C SER A 435 -11.55 -16.15 -7.45
N TYR A 436 -12.82 -16.06 -7.87
CA TYR A 436 -13.18 -16.13 -9.29
C TYR A 436 -12.69 -14.93 -10.13
N HIS A 437 -12.49 -13.77 -9.50
CA HIS A 437 -11.88 -12.60 -10.15
C HIS A 437 -10.54 -12.93 -10.83
N ALA A 438 -9.76 -13.88 -10.29
CA ALA A 438 -8.47 -14.28 -10.86
C ALA A 438 -8.63 -14.95 -12.22
N ALA A 439 -9.55 -15.92 -12.33
CA ALA A 439 -9.85 -16.59 -13.58
C ALA A 439 -10.51 -15.64 -14.60
N ILE A 440 -11.44 -14.80 -14.16
CA ILE A 440 -12.12 -13.81 -15.01
C ILE A 440 -11.11 -12.78 -15.55
N ALA A 441 -10.24 -12.25 -14.68
CA ALA A 441 -9.19 -11.32 -15.10
C ALA A 441 -8.18 -12.01 -16.03
N GLY A 442 -7.75 -13.24 -15.72
CA GLY A 442 -6.81 -14.00 -16.54
C GLY A 442 -7.35 -14.26 -17.95
N GLU A 443 -8.59 -14.73 -18.07
CA GLU A 443 -9.24 -14.99 -19.36
C GLU A 443 -9.40 -13.68 -20.17
N ARG A 444 -9.91 -12.62 -19.54
CA ARG A 444 -10.15 -11.33 -20.22
C ARG A 444 -8.87 -10.58 -20.58
N LEU A 445 -7.78 -10.80 -19.86
CA LEU A 445 -6.47 -10.21 -20.12
C LEU A 445 -5.54 -11.13 -20.92
N SER A 446 -6.07 -12.18 -21.55
CA SER A 446 -5.29 -13.05 -22.44
C SER A 446 -4.45 -12.23 -23.44
N GLY A 447 -3.18 -12.60 -23.56
CA GLY A 447 -2.13 -11.87 -24.31
C GLY A 447 -1.33 -10.86 -23.48
N PHE A 448 -1.79 -10.51 -22.26
CA PHE A 448 -1.06 -9.64 -21.34
C PHE A 448 -0.60 -10.33 -20.05
N VAL A 449 -1.08 -11.54 -19.78
CA VAL A 449 -0.76 -12.31 -18.58
C VAL A 449 -0.29 -13.71 -18.98
N PRO A 450 0.41 -14.45 -18.09
CA PRO A 450 0.81 -15.82 -18.37
C PRO A 450 -0.39 -16.71 -18.75
N PRO A 451 -0.22 -17.66 -19.70
CA PRO A 451 -1.29 -18.55 -20.14
C PRO A 451 -2.01 -19.24 -18.98
N LEU A 452 -3.34 -19.21 -18.99
CA LEU A 452 -4.16 -19.78 -17.94
C LEU A 452 -4.44 -21.26 -18.21
N LEU A 453 -4.20 -22.12 -17.22
CA LEU A 453 -4.49 -23.55 -17.30
C LEU A 453 -5.84 -23.88 -16.65
N GLY A 454 -6.13 -23.29 -15.50
CA GLY A 454 -7.33 -23.58 -14.71
C GLY A 454 -7.41 -22.85 -13.38
N LEU A 455 -8.59 -22.90 -12.75
CA LEU A 455 -8.83 -22.45 -11.38
C LEU A 455 -9.68 -23.50 -10.66
N ARG A 456 -9.17 -24.03 -9.55
CA ARG A 456 -9.89 -25.01 -8.73
C ARG A 456 -9.50 -24.90 -7.26
N ASP A 457 -10.45 -25.06 -6.34
CA ASP A 457 -10.21 -25.02 -4.90
C ASP A 457 -9.50 -23.73 -4.45
N GLY A 458 -9.74 -22.63 -5.18
CA GLY A 458 -9.10 -21.35 -4.95
C GLY A 458 -7.60 -21.29 -5.31
N ILE A 459 -7.09 -22.27 -6.08
CA ILE A 459 -5.74 -22.31 -6.65
C ILE A 459 -5.82 -22.02 -8.16
N LEU A 460 -5.17 -20.94 -8.59
CA LEU A 460 -4.98 -20.58 -9.98
C LEU A 460 -3.73 -21.29 -10.51
N TYR A 461 -3.86 -21.94 -11.67
CA TYR A 461 -2.75 -22.59 -12.38
C TYR A 461 -2.46 -21.81 -13.66
N THR A 462 -1.25 -21.28 -13.79
CA THR A 462 -0.77 -20.58 -14.98
C THR A 462 0.55 -21.16 -15.46
N GLU A 463 0.80 -21.17 -16.77
CA GLU A 463 2.13 -21.47 -17.27
C GLU A 463 3.15 -20.43 -16.74
N TRP A 464 4.32 -20.90 -16.34
CA TRP A 464 5.46 -20.07 -15.98
C TRP A 464 6.52 -20.21 -17.05
N LEU A 465 6.97 -19.08 -17.60
CA LEU A 465 7.98 -19.07 -18.65
C LEU A 465 9.35 -18.89 -18.02
N PRO A 466 10.35 -19.73 -18.35
CA PRO A 466 11.73 -19.51 -17.93
C PRO A 466 12.20 -18.10 -18.32
N GLN A 467 12.93 -17.45 -17.42
CA GLN A 467 13.47 -16.12 -17.63
C GLN A 467 14.99 -16.22 -17.68
N ASP A 468 15.61 -15.52 -18.63
CA ASP A 468 17.05 -15.34 -18.66
C ASP A 468 17.50 -14.49 -17.45
N ASP A 469 18.77 -14.58 -17.08
CA ASP A 469 19.29 -13.77 -15.96
C ASP A 469 19.05 -12.27 -16.26
N PRO A 470 18.44 -11.51 -15.33
CA PRO A 470 18.25 -10.07 -15.50
C PRO A 470 19.52 -9.29 -15.90
N ALA A 471 20.70 -9.80 -15.52
CA ALA A 471 22.00 -9.22 -15.89
C ALA A 471 22.32 -9.38 -17.39
N GLU A 472 21.79 -10.40 -18.05
CA GLU A 472 22.06 -10.73 -19.46
C GLU A 472 20.96 -10.18 -20.40
N ALA A 473 19.72 -10.01 -19.93
CA ALA A 473 18.56 -9.75 -20.77
C ALA A 473 18.39 -8.30 -21.25
N GLY A 474 19.07 -7.31 -20.65
CA GLY A 474 18.99 -5.90 -21.05
C GLY A 474 17.57 -5.30 -20.97
N TRP A 475 17.31 -4.44 -19.98
CA TRP A 475 15.99 -3.83 -19.82
C TRP A 475 15.68 -2.81 -20.94
N ASP A 476 14.79 -3.16 -21.88
CA ASP A 476 14.18 -2.21 -22.82
C ASP A 476 13.02 -1.45 -22.16
N ARG A 477 13.33 -0.24 -21.73
CA ARG A 477 12.41 0.67 -21.06
C ARG A 477 11.26 1.16 -21.96
N GLY A 478 11.51 1.35 -23.26
CA GLY A 478 10.50 1.78 -24.22
C GLY A 478 9.46 0.69 -24.45
N ARG A 479 9.92 -0.55 -24.66
CA ARG A 479 9.04 -1.73 -24.77
C ARG A 479 8.22 -1.95 -23.50
N TRP A 480 8.81 -1.75 -22.32
CA TRP A 480 8.09 -1.83 -21.06
C TRP A 480 6.98 -0.77 -20.95
N CYS A 481 7.26 0.48 -21.33
CA CYS A 481 6.24 1.54 -21.31
C CYS A 481 5.07 1.24 -22.26
N ASP A 482 5.30 0.71 -23.47
CA ASP A 482 4.21 0.33 -24.39
C ASP A 482 3.36 -0.83 -23.82
N ALA A 483 4.01 -1.80 -23.18
CA ALA A 483 3.35 -2.92 -22.52
C ALA A 483 2.47 -2.42 -21.38
N VAL A 484 2.98 -1.53 -20.51
CA VAL A 484 2.21 -0.90 -19.43
C VAL A 484 1.00 -0.14 -19.98
N ALA A 485 1.21 0.74 -20.97
CA ALA A 485 0.12 1.52 -21.58
C ALA A 485 -0.99 0.60 -22.12
N SER A 486 -0.59 -0.43 -22.87
CA SER A 486 -1.51 -1.38 -23.50
C SER A 486 -2.24 -2.24 -22.48
N TYR A 487 -1.55 -2.67 -21.42
CA TYR A 487 -2.09 -3.46 -20.33
C TYR A 487 -3.13 -2.68 -19.52
N VAL A 488 -2.79 -1.48 -19.03
CA VAL A 488 -3.71 -0.66 -18.23
C VAL A 488 -4.94 -0.29 -19.08
N ALA A 489 -4.75 0.05 -20.35
CA ALA A 489 -5.86 0.28 -21.27
C ALA A 489 -6.73 -0.98 -21.48
N ALA A 490 -6.14 -2.17 -21.55
CA ALA A 490 -6.90 -3.43 -21.62
C ALA A 490 -7.71 -3.70 -20.35
N ARG A 491 -7.16 -3.38 -19.16
CA ARG A 491 -7.90 -3.44 -17.89
C ARG A 491 -9.12 -2.54 -17.93
N VAL A 492 -8.98 -1.28 -18.37
CA VAL A 492 -10.10 -0.33 -18.49
C VAL A 492 -11.21 -0.85 -19.40
N ARG A 493 -10.86 -1.44 -20.55
CA ARG A 493 -11.84 -1.95 -21.52
C ARG A 493 -12.50 -3.26 -21.11
N ARG A 494 -11.82 -4.11 -20.32
CA ARG A 494 -12.23 -5.52 -20.11
C ARG A 494 -12.57 -5.85 -18.66
N LEU A 495 -12.11 -5.04 -17.70
CA LEU A 495 -12.27 -5.25 -16.26
C LEU A 495 -12.93 -4.05 -15.56
N THR A 496 -13.78 -3.34 -16.31
CA THR A 496 -14.65 -2.28 -15.81
C THR A 496 -15.57 -2.82 -14.72
N LEU A 497 -15.75 -2.02 -13.66
CA LEU A 497 -16.69 -2.29 -12.59
C LEU A 497 -18.06 -1.68 -12.94
N GLU A 498 -19.14 -2.36 -12.56
CA GLU A 498 -20.51 -1.88 -12.80
C GLU A 498 -20.81 -0.53 -12.11
N SER A 499 -20.15 -0.27 -10.97
CA SER A 499 -20.21 1.00 -10.27
C SER A 499 -18.91 1.29 -9.54
N ASP A 500 -18.61 2.57 -9.34
CA ASP A 500 -17.46 3.00 -8.53
C ASP A 500 -17.74 2.72 -7.03
N PRO A 501 -16.98 1.83 -6.37
CA PRO A 501 -17.21 1.51 -4.97
C PRO A 501 -16.71 2.61 -4.01
N SER A 502 -15.84 3.53 -4.47
CA SER A 502 -15.03 4.43 -3.63
C SER A 502 -15.85 5.21 -2.60
N ALA A 503 -16.93 5.88 -3.04
CA ALA A 503 -17.79 6.65 -2.11
C ALA A 503 -18.47 5.76 -1.05
N GLY A 504 -18.79 4.51 -1.38
CA GLY A 504 -19.32 3.52 -0.44
C GLY A 504 -18.25 3.05 0.55
N LEU A 505 -17.04 2.78 0.06
CA LEU A 505 -15.90 2.33 0.86
C LEU A 505 -15.42 3.39 1.85
N VAL A 506 -15.41 4.66 1.44
CA VAL A 506 -15.08 5.80 2.31
C VAL A 506 -16.07 5.93 3.46
N ARG A 507 -17.36 5.70 3.20
CA ARG A 507 -18.40 5.70 4.23
C ARG A 507 -18.27 4.51 5.18
N ALA A 508 -17.78 3.38 4.69
CA ALA A 508 -17.56 2.16 5.47
C ALA A 508 -16.17 2.10 6.16
N ASP A 509 -15.32 3.12 5.94
CA ASP A 509 -13.92 3.16 6.39
C ASP A 509 -13.08 1.99 5.86
N GLN A 510 -13.30 1.65 4.58
CA GLN A 510 -12.63 0.54 3.87
C GLN A 510 -11.74 1.03 2.71
N ASP A 511 -11.80 2.31 2.35
CA ASP A 511 -10.94 2.91 1.33
C ASP A 511 -9.64 3.41 1.96
N LYS A 512 -8.61 2.58 1.91
CA LYS A 512 -7.29 2.90 2.47
C LYS A 512 -6.57 3.97 1.66
N GLY A 513 -6.75 3.97 0.33
CA GLY A 513 -6.12 4.94 -0.55
C GLY A 513 -6.58 6.36 -0.26
N SER A 514 -7.90 6.56 -0.19
CA SER A 514 -8.48 7.86 0.17
C SER A 514 -8.13 8.30 1.59
N GLU A 515 -8.08 7.38 2.57
CA GLU A 515 -7.65 7.71 3.94
C GLU A 515 -6.17 8.14 3.98
N LEU A 516 -5.28 7.43 3.28
CA LEU A 516 -3.86 7.79 3.21
C LEU A 516 -3.64 9.14 2.51
N LEU A 517 -4.30 9.35 1.36
CA LEU A 517 -4.20 10.61 0.63
C LEU A 517 -4.76 11.76 1.46
N ALA A 518 -5.94 11.61 2.05
CA ALA A 518 -6.53 12.63 2.91
C ALA A 518 -5.64 12.91 4.14
N GLY A 519 -5.05 11.89 4.76
CA GLY A 519 -4.10 12.05 5.86
C GLY A 519 -2.84 12.80 5.46
N THR A 520 -2.35 12.59 4.24
CA THR A 520 -1.19 13.27 3.66
C THR A 520 -1.52 14.74 3.37
N LEU A 521 -2.63 15.01 2.69
CA LEU A 521 -3.10 16.37 2.37
C LEU A 521 -3.43 17.18 3.64
N ALA A 522 -3.98 16.52 4.67
CA ALA A 522 -4.32 17.16 5.94
C ALA A 522 -3.11 17.77 6.65
N ARG A 523 -1.88 17.29 6.38
CA ARG A 523 -0.65 17.85 6.98
C ARG A 523 -0.42 19.32 6.62
N ALA A 524 -1.01 19.84 5.54
CA ALA A 524 -0.96 21.26 5.20
C ALA A 524 -1.52 22.18 6.30
N TYR A 525 -2.37 21.67 7.19
CA TYR A 525 -2.88 22.43 8.33
C TYR A 525 -1.88 22.53 9.50
N GLY A 526 -0.74 21.84 9.44
CA GLY A 526 0.43 21.95 10.33
C GLY A 526 0.26 21.38 11.74
N TRP A 527 -0.86 21.65 12.42
CA TRP A 527 -1.06 21.25 13.81
C TRP A 527 -1.85 19.94 13.93
N LYS A 528 -1.32 18.98 14.71
CA LYS A 528 -1.91 17.63 14.91
C LYS A 528 -3.43 17.63 15.12
N ALA A 529 -3.96 18.54 15.93
CA ALA A 529 -5.41 18.66 16.16
C ALA A 529 -6.17 19.05 14.88
N ALA A 530 -5.74 20.11 14.18
CA ALA A 530 -6.36 20.55 12.93
C ALA A 530 -6.26 19.48 11.83
N VAL A 531 -5.11 18.78 11.75
CA VAL A 531 -4.91 17.64 10.84
C VAL A 531 -5.99 16.58 11.07
N VAL A 532 -6.19 16.13 12.31
CA VAL A 532 -7.19 15.11 12.65
C VAL A 532 -8.60 15.57 12.30
N LEU A 533 -8.96 16.80 12.66
CA LEU A 533 -10.29 17.37 12.44
C LEU A 533 -10.65 17.54 10.95
N LYS A 534 -9.66 17.82 10.08
CA LYS A 534 -9.87 18.05 8.63
C LYS A 534 -9.81 16.80 7.77
N ARG A 535 -9.34 15.65 8.28
CA ARG A 535 -9.24 14.40 7.50
C ARG A 535 -10.57 13.99 6.87
N ALA A 536 -11.67 14.01 7.63
CA ALA A 536 -12.97 13.59 7.13
C ALA A 536 -13.48 14.47 5.97
N ARG A 537 -13.23 15.79 6.05
CA ARG A 537 -13.56 16.75 4.98
C ARG A 537 -12.72 16.48 3.73
N LEU A 538 -11.41 16.33 3.89
CA LEU A 538 -10.51 16.06 2.76
C LEU A 538 -10.80 14.73 2.09
N ARG A 539 -11.10 13.69 2.89
CA ARG A 539 -11.52 12.39 2.38
C ARG A 539 -12.77 12.51 1.52
N HIS A 540 -13.74 13.32 1.94
CA HIS A 540 -14.92 13.61 1.12
C HIS A 540 -14.57 14.34 -0.19
N GLU A 541 -13.73 15.38 -0.14
CA GLU A 541 -13.36 16.14 -1.35
C GLU A 541 -12.55 15.31 -2.35
N VAL A 542 -11.61 14.47 -1.89
CA VAL A 542 -10.86 13.54 -2.77
C VAL A 542 -11.82 12.61 -3.54
N THR A 543 -12.90 12.16 -2.90
CA THR A 543 -13.84 11.19 -3.47
C THR A 543 -14.93 11.81 -4.35
N ARG A 544 -14.98 13.14 -4.45
CA ARG A 544 -15.94 13.84 -5.33
C ARG A 544 -15.59 13.73 -6.80
N HIS A 545 -14.33 13.47 -7.10
CA HIS A 545 -13.86 13.24 -8.47
C HIS A 545 -13.97 11.74 -8.79
N ALA A 546 -15.21 11.29 -9.03
CA ALA A 546 -15.46 9.91 -9.43
C ALA A 546 -14.70 9.58 -10.73
N CYS A 547 -14.15 8.36 -10.79
CA CYS A 547 -13.52 7.90 -12.02
C CYS A 547 -14.63 7.62 -13.06
N PRO A 548 -14.55 8.14 -14.29
CA PRO A 548 -15.51 7.81 -15.35
C PRO A 548 -15.40 6.35 -15.81
N PHE A 549 -14.27 5.69 -15.56
CA PHE A 549 -13.99 4.30 -15.94
C PHE A 549 -13.55 3.48 -14.72
N PRO A 550 -14.41 3.31 -13.70
CA PRO A 550 -14.04 2.54 -12.52
C PRO A 550 -13.66 1.12 -12.95
N THR A 551 -12.47 0.69 -12.58
CA THR A 551 -11.83 -0.53 -13.07
C THR A 551 -11.22 -1.26 -11.89
N LEU A 552 -11.25 -2.60 -11.91
CA LEU A 552 -10.39 -3.36 -11.00
C LEU A 552 -8.94 -3.03 -11.38
N ILE A 553 -8.19 -2.25 -10.62
CA ILE A 553 -6.79 -1.94 -10.94
C ILE A 553 -5.87 -3.15 -10.70
N ASP A 554 -4.64 -3.12 -11.21
CA ASP A 554 -3.61 -4.11 -10.85
C ASP A 554 -3.07 -3.83 -9.43
N GLY A 555 -2.68 -2.58 -9.17
CA GLY A 555 -2.18 -2.13 -7.87
C GLY A 555 -0.73 -2.48 -7.55
N LYS A 556 0.00 -3.16 -8.47
CA LYS A 556 1.43 -3.44 -8.34
C LYS A 556 2.15 -3.46 -9.69
N MET A 557 2.56 -2.27 -10.12
CA MET A 557 3.08 -2.00 -11.46
C MET A 557 4.62 -1.96 -11.55
N ARG A 558 5.34 -2.63 -10.62
CA ARG A 558 6.80 -2.63 -10.65
C ARG A 558 7.34 -3.39 -11.88
N PRO A 559 8.48 -2.99 -12.45
CA PRO A 559 9.13 -3.70 -13.54
C PRO A 559 9.40 -5.19 -13.25
N GLU A 560 9.69 -5.54 -12.00
CA GLU A 560 9.96 -6.93 -11.57
C GLU A 560 8.72 -7.83 -11.59
N GLU A 561 7.52 -7.27 -11.78
CA GLU A 561 6.27 -8.01 -11.91
C GLU A 561 5.99 -8.46 -13.36
N TRP A 562 6.87 -8.12 -14.30
CA TRP A 562 6.75 -8.47 -15.71
C TRP A 562 7.76 -9.55 -16.09
N ILE A 563 7.29 -10.52 -16.87
CA ILE A 563 8.14 -11.57 -17.44
C ILE A 563 8.15 -11.49 -18.96
N THR A 564 9.24 -11.91 -19.58
CA THR A 564 9.34 -12.01 -21.04
C THR A 564 8.53 -13.19 -21.53
N GLY A 565 7.52 -12.91 -22.35
CA GLY A 565 6.77 -13.91 -23.11
C GLY A 565 7.24 -14.00 -24.57
N PRO A 566 6.69 -14.95 -25.35
CA PRO A 566 7.14 -15.20 -26.73
C PRO A 566 6.93 -14.00 -27.67
N ALA A 567 5.87 -13.21 -27.44
CA ALA A 567 5.50 -12.07 -28.28
C ALA A 567 5.53 -10.73 -27.53
N SER A 568 5.29 -10.73 -26.22
CA SER A 568 5.11 -9.53 -25.40
C SER A 568 5.61 -9.75 -23.97
N LEU A 569 5.72 -8.66 -23.21
CA LEU A 569 5.86 -8.75 -21.75
C LEU A 569 4.53 -9.18 -21.14
N LEU A 570 4.58 -10.10 -20.17
CA LEU A 570 3.42 -10.64 -19.49
C LEU A 570 3.44 -10.20 -18.02
N LYS A 571 2.31 -9.66 -17.55
CA LYS A 571 2.15 -9.23 -16.16
C LYS A 571 1.82 -10.42 -15.27
N THR A 572 2.67 -10.65 -14.28
CA THR A 572 2.44 -11.61 -13.20
C THR A 572 1.71 -10.95 -12.03
N ASP A 573 1.08 -11.77 -11.17
CA ASP A 573 0.36 -11.29 -9.96
C ASP A 573 -0.72 -10.23 -10.27
N PHE A 574 -1.37 -10.36 -11.43
CA PHE A 574 -2.26 -9.36 -12.05
C PHE A 574 -3.61 -9.16 -11.34
N GLU A 575 -3.97 -10.05 -10.41
CA GLU A 575 -5.29 -10.18 -9.80
C GLU A 575 -5.37 -9.76 -8.32
N HIS A 576 -4.22 -9.51 -7.69
CA HIS A 576 -4.13 -9.52 -6.22
C HIS A 576 -4.27 -8.14 -5.57
N HIS A 577 -3.55 -7.12 -6.07
CA HIS A 577 -3.22 -5.91 -5.29
C HIS A 577 -4.21 -4.75 -5.45
N GLY A 578 -5.27 -4.93 -6.24
CA GLY A 578 -6.27 -3.88 -6.45
C GLY A 578 -7.27 -3.71 -5.30
N GLN A 579 -7.87 -4.81 -4.84
CA GLN A 579 -8.97 -4.78 -3.85
C GLN A 579 -8.87 -5.89 -2.78
N GLY A 580 -8.92 -5.50 -1.51
CA GLY A 580 -8.86 -6.38 -0.34
C GLY A 580 -8.70 -5.64 1.00
N LYS A 581 -8.69 -6.37 2.11
CA LYS A 581 -8.52 -5.80 3.47
C LYS A 581 -7.19 -5.06 3.62
N PHE A 582 -6.14 -5.52 2.96
CA PHE A 582 -4.80 -4.95 3.06
C PHE A 582 -4.45 -3.99 1.91
N GLU A 583 -5.25 -4.00 0.85
CA GLU A 583 -5.01 -3.25 -0.38
C GLU A 583 -5.48 -1.81 -0.33
N LEU A 584 -5.08 -1.05 -1.35
CA LEU A 584 -5.42 0.35 -1.53
C LEU A 584 -6.94 0.56 -1.67
N ASN A 585 -7.62 -0.35 -2.36
CA ASN A 585 -9.04 -0.29 -2.71
C ASN A 585 -9.43 0.88 -3.63
N ALA A 586 -8.50 1.36 -4.45
CA ALA A 586 -8.80 2.32 -5.51
C ALA A 586 -9.42 1.63 -6.73
N ALA A 587 -10.21 2.38 -7.50
CA ALA A 587 -10.83 1.94 -8.74
C ALA A 587 -10.42 2.79 -9.96
N ASP A 588 -9.57 3.82 -9.78
CA ASP A 588 -9.13 4.68 -10.87
C ASP A 588 -7.85 4.11 -11.52
N PRO A 589 -7.85 3.74 -12.81
CA PRO A 589 -6.67 3.25 -13.52
C PRO A 589 -5.50 4.25 -13.55
N ALA A 590 -5.75 5.54 -13.25
CA ALA A 590 -4.70 6.52 -13.08
C ALA A 590 -3.69 6.15 -11.97
N TYR A 591 -4.09 5.32 -10.99
CA TYR A 591 -3.18 4.80 -9.98
C TYR A 591 -2.11 3.88 -10.58
N ASP A 592 -2.48 2.91 -11.43
CA ASP A 592 -1.53 1.99 -12.07
C ASP A 592 -0.52 2.77 -12.94
N LEU A 593 -0.97 3.82 -13.64
CA LEU A 593 -0.08 4.71 -14.39
C LEU A 593 0.88 5.47 -13.47
N ALA A 594 0.38 6.03 -12.38
CA ALA A 594 1.20 6.76 -11.41
C ALA A 594 2.25 5.85 -10.75
N GLU A 595 1.86 4.62 -10.42
CA GLU A 595 2.75 3.63 -9.85
C GLU A 595 3.83 3.17 -10.86
N ALA A 596 3.46 2.94 -12.12
CA ALA A 596 4.42 2.64 -13.18
C ALA A 596 5.41 3.80 -13.39
N MET A 597 4.95 5.06 -13.33
CA MET A 597 5.85 6.22 -13.42
C MET A 597 6.85 6.26 -12.27
N LEU A 598 6.41 5.92 -11.05
CA LEU A 598 7.25 5.87 -9.85
C LEU A 598 8.33 4.81 -9.97
N TYR A 599 7.96 3.53 -10.12
CA TYR A 599 8.95 2.43 -10.14
C TYR A 599 9.71 2.33 -11.46
N GLY A 600 9.14 2.84 -12.54
CA GLY A 600 9.90 3.09 -13.75
C GLY A 600 10.96 4.17 -13.53
N GLY A 601 10.72 5.17 -12.67
CA GLY A 601 11.56 6.35 -12.56
C GLY A 601 11.49 7.21 -13.82
N LEU A 602 10.31 7.32 -14.42
CA LEU A 602 10.11 7.90 -15.75
C LEU A 602 10.44 9.41 -15.76
N SER A 603 11.06 9.86 -16.84
CA SER A 603 11.24 11.27 -17.17
C SER A 603 9.92 11.90 -17.61
N GLU A 604 9.85 13.24 -17.63
CA GLU A 604 8.64 13.96 -18.02
C GLU A 604 8.18 13.64 -19.46
N SER A 605 9.12 13.42 -20.38
CA SER A 605 8.82 13.01 -21.76
C SER A 605 8.28 11.58 -21.83
N GLU A 606 8.87 10.65 -21.07
CA GLU A 606 8.39 9.26 -21.01
C GLU A 606 7.02 9.16 -20.36
N GLU A 607 6.76 9.94 -19.31
CA GLU A 607 5.43 10.05 -18.71
C GLU A 607 4.41 10.57 -19.71
N GLY A 608 4.74 11.63 -20.47
CA GLY A 608 3.88 12.17 -21.51
C GLY A 608 3.54 11.13 -22.56
N TRP A 609 4.55 10.41 -23.06
CA TRP A 609 4.38 9.33 -24.03
C TRP A 609 3.52 8.19 -23.48
N LEU A 610 3.77 7.73 -22.25
CA LEU A 610 2.99 6.68 -21.59
C LEU A 610 1.51 7.08 -21.47
N ILE A 611 1.25 8.32 -21.06
CA ILE A 611 -0.12 8.84 -20.92
C ILE A 611 -0.80 8.91 -22.29
N ASP A 612 -0.15 9.49 -23.29
CA ASP A 612 -0.74 9.67 -24.62
C ASP A 612 -1.07 8.31 -25.26
N ARG A 613 -0.17 7.33 -25.11
CA ARG A 613 -0.38 5.95 -25.57
C ARG A 613 -1.51 5.24 -24.82
N TYR A 614 -1.62 5.46 -23.51
CA TYR A 614 -2.76 4.96 -22.73
C TYR A 614 -4.07 5.60 -23.18
N VAL A 615 -4.12 6.92 -23.37
CA VAL A 615 -5.34 7.63 -23.82
C VAL A 615 -5.78 7.14 -25.19
N GLU A 616 -4.84 6.99 -26.14
CA GLU A 616 -5.12 6.47 -27.49
C GLU A 616 -5.80 5.09 -27.43
N LYS A 617 -5.31 4.19 -26.57
CA LYS A 617 -5.83 2.82 -26.47
C LYS A 617 -7.09 2.71 -25.62
N SER A 618 -7.23 3.50 -24.56
CA SER A 618 -8.32 3.37 -23.58
C SER A 618 -9.53 4.26 -23.90
N GLY A 619 -9.31 5.41 -24.53
CA GLY A 619 -10.32 6.47 -24.67
C GLY A 619 -10.46 7.37 -23.43
N ASP A 620 -9.70 7.16 -22.35
CA ASP A 620 -9.77 7.96 -21.12
C ASP A 620 -9.01 9.30 -21.26
N ALA A 621 -9.58 10.20 -22.05
CA ALA A 621 -9.00 11.52 -22.33
C ALA A 621 -8.84 12.39 -21.06
N GLY A 622 -9.66 12.13 -20.03
CA GLY A 622 -9.69 12.87 -18.77
C GLY A 622 -8.75 12.34 -17.67
N VAL A 623 -7.81 11.45 -18.02
CA VAL A 623 -6.88 10.86 -17.04
C VAL A 623 -5.90 11.89 -16.48
N LYS A 624 -5.50 12.88 -17.29
CA LYS A 624 -4.48 13.88 -16.94
C LYS A 624 -4.92 14.72 -15.73
N GLU A 625 -6.20 15.01 -15.60
CA GLU A 625 -6.80 15.78 -14.50
C GLU A 625 -6.77 15.01 -13.16
N ARG A 626 -6.86 13.67 -13.22
CA ARG A 626 -6.90 12.80 -12.02
C ARG A 626 -5.50 12.31 -11.60
N LEU A 627 -4.55 12.34 -12.53
CA LEU A 627 -3.23 11.74 -12.35
C LEU A 627 -2.42 12.35 -11.21
N PHE A 628 -2.54 13.67 -10.96
CA PHE A 628 -1.75 14.31 -9.91
C PHE A 628 -2.04 13.73 -8.51
N PHE A 629 -3.31 13.60 -8.14
CA PHE A 629 -3.68 13.01 -6.85
C PHE A 629 -3.31 11.52 -6.77
N ASN A 630 -3.40 10.79 -7.88
CA ASN A 630 -2.93 9.41 -7.95
C ASN A 630 -1.40 9.28 -7.83
N LYS A 631 -0.62 10.24 -8.34
CA LYS A 631 0.83 10.33 -8.10
C LYS A 631 1.15 10.59 -6.63
N LEU A 632 0.42 11.50 -5.98
CA LEU A 632 0.56 11.71 -4.54
C LEU A 632 0.22 10.45 -3.75
N LEU A 633 -0.83 9.73 -4.17
CA LEU A 633 -1.22 8.47 -3.54
C LEU A 633 -0.17 7.37 -3.72
N ALA A 634 0.30 7.12 -4.95
CA ALA A 634 1.33 6.13 -5.24
C ALA A 634 2.63 6.39 -4.46
N GLY A 635 3.11 7.64 -4.44
CA GLY A 635 4.30 8.01 -3.68
C GLY A 635 4.12 7.88 -2.16
N ALA A 636 2.96 8.28 -1.62
CA ALA A 636 2.66 8.14 -0.19
C ALA A 636 2.52 6.67 0.23
N TRP A 637 1.88 5.85 -0.61
CA TRP A 637 1.72 4.41 -0.39
C TRP A 637 3.08 3.71 -0.41
N ALA A 638 3.91 3.97 -1.41
CA ALA A 638 5.26 3.42 -1.51
C ALA A 638 6.16 3.85 -0.34
N THR A 639 6.08 5.11 0.10
CA THR A 639 6.80 5.59 1.28
C THR A 639 6.38 4.83 2.54
N SER A 640 5.07 4.65 2.74
CA SER A 640 4.54 3.91 3.89
C SER A 640 4.97 2.44 3.85
N ALA A 641 4.87 1.78 2.70
CA ALA A 641 5.26 0.39 2.52
C ALA A 641 6.77 0.18 2.78
N ALA A 642 7.62 1.06 2.23
CA ALA A 642 9.06 1.01 2.43
C ALA A 642 9.45 1.14 3.91
N LEU A 643 8.86 2.10 4.64
CA LEU A 643 9.10 2.27 6.08
C LEU A 643 8.62 1.08 6.91
N MET A 644 7.45 0.50 6.57
CA MET A 644 6.96 -0.71 7.22
C MET A 644 7.89 -1.92 6.97
N ASN A 645 8.50 -2.00 5.79
CA ASN A 645 9.43 -3.07 5.45
C ASN A 645 10.80 -2.88 6.13
N LEU A 646 11.29 -1.65 6.23
CA LEU A 646 12.52 -1.31 6.98
C LEU A 646 12.38 -1.61 8.48
N ALA A 647 11.19 -1.44 9.05
CA ALA A 647 10.91 -1.75 10.45
C ALA A 647 10.74 -3.25 10.74
N ASP A 648 10.58 -4.10 9.71
CA ASP A 648 10.36 -5.53 9.88
C ASP A 648 11.69 -6.29 9.86
N GLY A 649 12.14 -6.74 11.04
CA GLY A 649 13.43 -7.42 11.21
C GLY A 649 13.63 -8.66 10.33
N ARG A 650 12.55 -9.33 9.89
CA ARG A 650 12.63 -10.49 8.98
C ARG A 650 13.08 -10.09 7.58
N LEU A 651 12.82 -8.85 7.20
CA LEU A 651 13.16 -8.30 5.89
C LEU A 651 14.50 -7.54 5.90
N ALA A 652 15.27 -7.62 6.99
CA ALA A 652 16.54 -6.90 7.14
C ALA A 652 17.54 -7.16 6.00
N ARG A 653 17.55 -8.37 5.41
CA ARG A 653 18.39 -8.71 4.24
C ARG A 653 18.11 -7.86 2.99
N ARG A 654 16.94 -7.22 2.92
CA ARG A 654 16.50 -6.33 1.82
C ARG A 654 16.39 -4.87 2.28
N ALA A 655 16.92 -4.51 3.45
CA ALA A 655 16.78 -3.17 4.00
C ALA A 655 17.31 -2.07 3.05
N GLN A 656 18.42 -2.31 2.34
CA GLN A 656 18.95 -1.34 1.37
C GLN A 656 18.01 -1.13 0.17
N GLU A 657 17.34 -2.18 -0.31
CA GLU A 657 16.32 -2.08 -1.34
C GLU A 657 15.16 -1.19 -0.86
N PHE A 658 14.64 -1.42 0.35
CA PHE A 658 13.56 -0.60 0.89
C PHE A 658 13.98 0.84 1.18
N ASN A 659 15.24 1.09 1.56
CA ASN A 659 15.78 2.44 1.65
C ASN A 659 15.75 3.15 0.28
N ARG A 660 16.19 2.46 -0.79
CA ARG A 660 16.12 3.01 -2.15
C ARG A 660 14.68 3.33 -2.55
N LEU A 661 13.74 2.40 -2.32
CA LEU A 661 12.32 2.62 -2.59
C LEU A 661 11.73 3.79 -1.79
N TYR A 662 12.15 3.97 -0.54
CA TYR A 662 11.76 5.11 0.30
C TYR A 662 12.25 6.44 -0.30
N ILE A 663 13.52 6.51 -0.71
CA ILE A 663 14.11 7.71 -1.33
C ILE A 663 13.41 8.02 -2.65
N ASP A 664 13.22 7.02 -3.52
CA ASP A 664 12.58 7.18 -4.83
C ASP A 664 11.14 7.69 -4.68
N ALA A 665 10.36 7.10 -3.76
CA ALA A 665 9.00 7.55 -3.47
C ALA A 665 8.95 9.00 -2.97
N ARG A 666 9.89 9.39 -2.08
CA ARG A 666 9.97 10.76 -1.55
C ARG A 666 10.40 11.75 -2.63
N ASN A 667 11.35 11.38 -3.49
CA ASN A 667 11.79 12.19 -4.63
C ASN A 667 10.64 12.36 -5.64
N PHE A 668 9.90 11.30 -5.94
CA PHE A 668 8.73 11.32 -6.81
C PHE A 668 7.67 12.32 -6.30
N LEU A 669 7.28 12.22 -5.01
CA LEU A 669 6.35 13.16 -4.38
C LEU A 669 6.83 14.62 -4.51
N THR A 670 8.11 14.85 -4.25
CA THR A 670 8.73 16.18 -4.29
C THR A 670 8.71 16.76 -5.70
N VAL A 671 9.22 16.01 -6.69
CA VAL A 671 9.35 16.47 -8.08
C VAL A 671 7.99 16.69 -8.72
N HIS A 672 7.03 15.79 -8.55
CA HIS A 672 5.70 15.95 -9.14
C HIS A 672 4.93 17.12 -8.53
N THR A 673 5.09 17.34 -7.23
CA THR A 673 4.51 18.50 -6.57
C THR A 673 5.15 19.80 -7.07
N ALA A 674 6.47 19.81 -7.24
CA ALA A 674 7.19 20.96 -7.81
C ALA A 674 6.74 21.27 -9.24
N ARG A 675 6.53 20.26 -10.11
CA ARG A 675 6.02 20.47 -11.48
C ARG A 675 4.63 21.13 -11.50
N VAL A 676 3.71 20.65 -10.66
CA VAL A 676 2.36 21.27 -10.55
C VAL A 676 2.46 22.69 -10.01
N CYS A 677 3.25 22.90 -8.96
CA CYS A 677 3.51 24.22 -8.39
C CYS A 677 4.14 25.19 -9.40
N GLY A 678 5.09 24.73 -10.21
CA GLY A 678 5.69 25.49 -11.31
C GLY A 678 4.67 25.90 -12.37
N GLY A 679 3.75 25.00 -12.71
CA GLY A 679 2.60 25.28 -13.58
C GLY A 679 1.68 26.38 -13.04
N ILE A 680 1.48 26.44 -11.72
CA ILE A 680 0.72 27.50 -11.04
C ILE A 680 1.51 28.82 -11.05
N CYS A 681 2.80 28.80 -10.71
CA CYS A 681 3.64 30.00 -10.64
C CYS A 681 3.73 30.73 -11.99
N GLY A 682 3.75 29.94 -13.07
CA GLY A 682 4.09 30.41 -14.41
C GLY A 682 5.61 30.56 -14.55
N ARG A 683 6.15 30.05 -15.67
CA ARG A 683 7.58 30.09 -15.98
C ARG A 683 7.91 31.19 -17.01
N PRO A 684 9.15 31.72 -17.02
CA PRO A 684 9.66 32.55 -18.11
C PRO A 684 9.64 31.79 -19.45
N ALA A 685 9.53 32.50 -20.57
CA ALA A 685 9.53 31.89 -21.90
C ALA A 685 10.93 31.40 -22.33
N ALA A 686 11.97 32.09 -21.86
CA ALA A 686 13.37 31.70 -22.03
C ALA A 686 14.13 32.00 -20.74
N LEU A 687 15.04 31.09 -20.36
CA LEU A 687 15.95 31.28 -19.24
C LEU A 687 17.10 32.19 -19.69
N ARG A 688 17.42 33.21 -18.90
CA ARG A 688 18.51 34.15 -19.19
C ARG A 688 19.18 34.61 -17.91
N TRP A 689 20.51 34.57 -17.88
CA TRP A 689 21.29 35.21 -16.83
C TRP A 689 21.16 36.73 -16.92
N ARG A 690 20.71 37.39 -15.84
CA ARG A 690 20.53 38.84 -15.77
C ARG A 690 20.77 39.36 -14.34
N PRO A 691 21.43 40.52 -14.18
CA PRO A 691 21.49 41.21 -12.90
C PRO A 691 20.18 41.95 -12.59
N PRO A 692 19.79 42.07 -11.30
CA PRO A 692 20.37 41.35 -10.17
C PRO A 692 20.02 39.85 -10.22
N LEU A 693 21.00 39.01 -9.93
CA LEU A 693 20.82 37.56 -9.80
C LEU A 693 20.36 37.22 -8.39
N ILE A 694 19.17 36.63 -8.27
CA ILE A 694 18.62 36.23 -6.97
C ILE A 694 18.96 34.77 -6.73
N VAL A 695 19.73 34.49 -5.69
CA VAL A 695 20.20 33.15 -5.33
C VAL A 695 19.55 32.74 -4.02
N MET A 696 18.74 31.68 -4.02
CA MET A 696 17.98 31.25 -2.84
C MET A 696 18.30 29.82 -2.43
N ASP A 697 18.32 29.54 -1.13
CA ASP A 697 18.17 28.16 -0.68
C ASP A 697 16.78 27.61 -1.04
N ILE A 698 16.66 26.29 -1.06
CA ILE A 698 15.41 25.59 -1.29
C ILE A 698 14.74 25.27 0.04
N ASP A 699 15.39 24.49 0.90
CA ASP A 699 14.79 24.04 2.15
C ASP A 699 14.65 25.21 3.13
N GLY A 700 13.49 25.33 3.76
CA GLY A 700 13.19 26.41 4.72
C GLY A 700 12.95 27.80 4.09
N VAL A 701 13.38 28.01 2.85
CA VAL A 701 13.14 29.25 2.07
C VAL A 701 12.04 29.05 1.04
N LEU A 702 12.31 28.29 -0.03
CA LEU A 702 11.32 28.01 -1.09
C LEU A 702 10.33 26.93 -0.66
N ASP A 703 10.80 25.92 0.07
CA ASP A 703 10.08 24.68 0.39
C ASP A 703 10.10 24.36 1.89
N THR A 704 9.09 23.63 2.34
CA THR A 704 9.08 22.99 3.67
C THR A 704 8.33 21.67 3.61
N GLN A 705 8.31 20.91 4.70
CA GLN A 705 7.66 19.60 4.80
C GLN A 705 6.12 19.73 4.93
N ILE A 706 5.45 20.45 4.01
CA ILE A 706 4.02 20.79 4.09
C ILE A 706 3.14 19.53 4.19
N PHE A 707 3.43 18.52 3.36
CA PHE A 707 2.63 17.30 3.26
C PHE A 707 3.32 16.08 3.90
N GLY A 708 4.41 16.30 4.65
CA GLY A 708 5.35 15.25 5.10
C GLY A 708 6.49 14.96 4.11
N PHE A 709 6.50 15.67 2.98
CA PHE A 709 7.59 15.75 2.01
C PHE A 709 7.76 17.22 1.58
N PRO A 710 8.91 17.61 0.99
CA PRO A 710 9.14 18.98 0.57
C PRO A 710 8.15 19.49 -0.48
N SER A 711 7.61 20.68 -0.25
CA SER A 711 6.73 21.40 -1.18
C SER A 711 6.82 22.90 -0.96
N ALA A 712 6.65 23.66 -2.04
CA ALA A 712 6.39 25.09 -1.99
C ALA A 712 4.99 25.36 -1.41
N SER A 713 4.80 26.54 -0.80
CA SER A 713 3.48 27.02 -0.37
C SER A 713 2.92 28.07 -1.33
N ALA A 714 1.68 28.54 -1.12
CA ALA A 714 1.14 29.60 -1.96
C ALA A 714 1.93 30.92 -1.87
N ALA A 715 2.59 31.21 -0.73
CA ALA A 715 3.49 32.34 -0.58
C ALA A 715 4.76 32.21 -1.45
N SER A 716 5.38 31.03 -1.51
CA SER A 716 6.50 30.77 -2.42
C SER A 716 6.13 30.98 -3.87
N LEU A 717 4.96 30.48 -4.30
CA LEU A 717 4.51 30.65 -5.68
C LEU A 717 4.23 32.12 -6.01
N ARG A 718 3.69 32.89 -5.06
CA ARG A 718 3.56 34.35 -5.22
C ARG A 718 4.92 35.04 -5.32
N ALA A 719 5.90 34.60 -4.53
CA ALA A 719 7.25 35.17 -4.53
C ALA A 719 7.93 34.94 -5.88
N LEU A 720 8.00 33.69 -6.34
CA LEU A 720 8.57 33.35 -7.64
C LEU A 720 7.82 34.02 -8.80
N SER A 721 6.48 34.04 -8.75
CA SER A 721 5.70 34.67 -9.81
C SER A 721 5.93 36.18 -9.89
N ALA A 722 6.14 36.85 -8.75
CA ALA A 722 6.54 38.25 -8.71
C ALA A 722 7.93 38.45 -9.31
N LEU A 723 8.91 37.60 -8.98
CA LEU A 723 10.25 37.66 -9.58
C LEU A 723 10.20 37.49 -11.11
N HIS A 724 9.45 36.51 -11.62
CA HIS A 724 9.30 36.30 -13.06
C HIS A 724 8.51 37.41 -13.77
N ALA A 725 7.59 38.08 -13.08
CA ALA A 725 6.90 39.25 -13.63
C ALA A 725 7.82 40.47 -13.79
N HIS A 726 8.92 40.51 -13.02
CA HIS A 726 9.96 41.53 -13.07
C HIS A 726 11.18 41.10 -13.89
N ASP A 727 11.09 39.97 -14.61
CA ASP A 727 12.18 39.40 -15.41
C ASP A 727 13.49 39.20 -14.63
N ALA A 728 13.39 38.98 -13.31
CA ALA A 728 14.52 38.71 -12.44
C ALA A 728 15.05 37.29 -12.68
N ALA A 729 16.37 37.13 -12.78
CA ALA A 729 17.00 35.83 -12.86
C ALA A 729 17.05 35.19 -11.48
N VAL A 730 16.57 33.95 -11.37
CA VAL A 730 16.55 33.20 -10.11
C VAL A 730 17.46 31.99 -10.25
N ALA A 731 18.41 31.83 -9.33
CA ALA A 731 19.24 30.65 -9.14
C ALA A 731 19.03 30.05 -7.74
N VAL A 732 19.44 28.81 -7.53
CA VAL A 732 19.37 28.14 -6.21
C VAL A 732 20.74 27.77 -5.67
N ASN A 733 20.89 27.72 -4.35
CA ASN A 733 22.11 27.26 -3.68
C ASN A 733 21.76 26.42 -2.44
N THR A 734 21.87 25.10 -2.59
CA THR A 734 21.19 24.16 -1.69
C THR A 734 22.07 22.97 -1.29
N ALA A 735 21.71 22.36 -0.17
CA ALA A 735 22.23 21.07 0.26
C ALA A 735 21.77 19.91 -0.63
N ARG A 736 20.64 20.07 -1.35
CA ARG A 736 20.02 18.99 -2.13
C ARG A 736 20.92 18.46 -3.26
N PRO A 737 20.67 17.21 -3.73
CA PRO A 737 21.44 16.63 -4.82
C PRO A 737 21.15 17.35 -6.14
N LEU A 738 22.13 17.31 -7.05
CA LEU A 738 22.08 18.03 -8.33
C LEU A 738 20.85 17.65 -9.19
N ALA A 739 20.41 16.39 -9.13
CA ALA A 739 19.22 15.93 -9.84
C ALA A 739 17.96 16.72 -9.42
N GLN A 740 17.80 17.04 -8.13
CA GLN A 740 16.69 17.85 -7.65
C GLN A 740 16.83 19.31 -8.09
N VAL A 741 18.04 19.88 -8.06
CA VAL A 741 18.29 21.25 -8.57
C VAL A 741 17.85 21.37 -10.04
N LYS A 742 18.22 20.39 -10.88
CA LYS A 742 17.77 20.35 -12.29
C LYS A 742 16.25 20.22 -12.42
N ALA A 743 15.62 19.39 -11.58
CA ALA A 743 14.16 19.23 -11.58
C ALA A 743 13.43 20.52 -11.18
N TYR A 744 13.91 21.21 -10.14
CA TYR A 744 13.36 22.50 -9.69
C TYR A 744 13.59 23.58 -10.75
N ALA A 745 14.76 23.58 -11.40
CA ALA A 745 15.04 24.53 -12.47
C ALA A 745 14.07 24.41 -13.64
N ARG A 746 13.77 23.18 -14.07
CA ARG A 746 12.76 22.93 -15.11
C ARG A 746 11.34 23.31 -14.65
N ALA A 747 10.98 22.97 -13.41
CA ALA A 747 9.64 23.19 -12.88
C ALA A 747 9.34 24.69 -12.68
N TYR A 748 10.24 25.42 -12.01
CA TYR A 748 10.02 26.81 -11.63
C TYR A 748 10.61 27.82 -12.61
N GLY A 749 11.46 27.42 -13.54
CA GLY A 749 12.13 28.35 -14.46
C GLY A 749 13.33 29.05 -13.84
N ILE A 750 14.11 28.31 -13.04
CA ILE A 750 15.35 28.78 -12.40
C ILE A 750 16.49 28.64 -13.42
N VAL A 751 17.35 29.66 -13.51
CA VAL A 751 18.39 29.77 -14.56
C VAL A 751 19.63 28.89 -14.29
N GLY A 752 19.79 28.39 -13.07
CA GLY A 752 20.87 27.50 -12.67
C GLY A 752 20.96 27.36 -11.16
N GLY A 753 22.03 26.76 -10.67
CA GLY A 753 22.23 26.69 -9.23
C GLY A 753 23.42 25.86 -8.80
N VAL A 754 23.59 25.79 -7.49
CA VAL A 754 24.64 25.08 -6.78
C VAL A 754 23.99 24.01 -5.91
N ALA A 755 24.53 22.80 -5.96
CA ALA A 755 24.00 21.64 -5.25
C ALA A 755 25.03 21.10 -4.24
N GLU A 756 24.57 20.19 -3.36
CA GLU A 756 25.40 19.43 -2.44
C GLU A 756 26.36 20.31 -1.61
N TYR A 757 25.81 21.34 -0.95
CA TYR A 757 26.55 22.25 -0.05
C TYR A 757 27.66 23.08 -0.71
N GLY A 758 27.60 23.28 -2.03
CA GLY A 758 28.64 24.02 -2.75
C GLY A 758 29.51 23.15 -3.65
N ALA A 759 29.27 21.85 -3.71
CA ALA A 759 30.15 20.90 -4.38
C ALA A 759 30.06 20.92 -5.91
N VAL A 760 28.93 21.33 -6.49
CA VAL A 760 28.73 21.33 -7.95
C VAL A 760 27.82 22.47 -8.38
N ALA A 761 28.19 23.15 -9.47
CA ALA A 761 27.41 24.20 -10.11
C ALA A 761 26.80 23.72 -11.43
N TRP A 762 25.59 24.20 -11.73
CA TRP A 762 24.83 23.89 -12.94
C TRP A 762 24.29 25.16 -13.58
N ASP A 763 24.58 25.30 -14.87
CA ASP A 763 24.03 26.32 -15.75
C ASP A 763 22.87 25.71 -16.56
N ALA A 764 21.64 26.10 -16.23
CA ALA A 764 20.45 25.57 -16.92
C ALA A 764 20.20 26.28 -18.26
N VAL A 765 20.88 27.40 -18.54
CA VAL A 765 20.74 28.14 -19.80
C VAL A 765 21.54 27.44 -20.90
N ASP A 766 22.83 27.16 -20.65
CA ASP A 766 23.71 26.53 -21.64
C ASP A 766 23.88 25.01 -21.43
N GLY A 767 23.34 24.46 -20.34
CA GLY A 767 23.40 23.04 -20.04
C GLY A 767 24.79 22.56 -19.57
N ARG A 768 25.51 23.38 -18.80
CA ARG A 768 26.90 23.11 -18.36
C ARG A 768 27.00 22.77 -16.88
N GLU A 769 27.78 21.74 -16.54
CA GLU A 769 28.07 21.32 -15.15
C GLU A 769 29.53 21.60 -14.81
N ARG A 770 29.79 22.03 -13.57
CA ARG A 770 31.14 22.19 -13.05
C ARG A 770 31.25 21.66 -11.63
N ILE A 771 32.09 20.66 -11.45
CA ILE A 771 32.47 20.13 -10.14
C ILE A 771 33.42 21.14 -9.48
N LEU A 772 33.15 21.48 -8.22
CA LEU A 772 33.90 22.47 -7.44
C LEU A 772 34.75 21.83 -6.34
N VAL A 773 34.50 20.55 -6.03
CA VAL A 773 35.28 19.76 -5.06
C VAL A 773 36.61 19.32 -5.68
N SER A 774 37.69 19.36 -4.90
CA SER A 774 39.00 18.84 -5.34
C SER A 774 38.99 17.32 -5.60
N PRO A 775 39.82 16.83 -6.55
CA PRO A 775 39.97 15.40 -6.81
C PRO A 775 40.31 14.57 -5.56
N GLU A 776 41.15 15.11 -4.67
CA GLU A 776 41.57 14.46 -3.43
C GLU A 776 40.39 14.30 -2.45
N ALA A 777 39.57 15.34 -2.28
CA ALA A 777 38.39 15.26 -1.44
C ALA A 777 37.35 14.28 -2.01
N LEU A 778 37.17 14.22 -3.34
CA LEU A 778 36.30 13.23 -3.98
C LEU A 778 36.76 11.79 -3.73
N HIS A 779 38.07 11.55 -3.79
CA HIS A 779 38.62 10.24 -3.45
C HIS A 779 38.34 9.88 -1.97
N GLN A 780 38.47 10.84 -1.06
CA GLN A 780 38.10 10.64 0.35
C GLN A 780 36.60 10.40 0.54
N VAL A 781 35.73 11.11 -0.19
CA VAL A 781 34.28 10.89 -0.18
C VAL A 781 33.97 9.44 -0.55
N GLU A 782 34.57 8.93 -1.63
CA GLU A 782 34.31 7.55 -2.06
C GLU A 782 34.79 6.52 -1.04
N ARG A 783 35.98 6.73 -0.45
CA ARG A 783 36.50 5.86 0.62
C ARG A 783 35.57 5.81 1.84
N VAL A 784 35.08 6.96 2.29
CA VAL A 784 34.13 7.04 3.41
C VAL A 784 32.78 6.41 3.04
N ARG A 785 32.29 6.61 1.82
CA ARG A 785 31.05 6.00 1.31
C ARG A 785 31.13 4.49 1.35
N VAL A 786 32.20 3.90 0.79
CA VAL A 786 32.43 2.45 0.82
C VAL A 786 32.45 1.92 2.24
N ALA A 787 33.12 2.61 3.17
CA ALA A 787 33.18 2.20 4.56
C ALA A 787 31.80 2.25 5.25
N LEU A 788 31.02 3.30 5.05
CA LEU A 788 29.68 3.43 5.63
C LEU A 788 28.70 2.38 5.10
N CYS A 789 28.80 2.00 3.82
CA CYS A 789 27.99 0.92 3.25
C CYS A 789 28.22 -0.44 3.93
N GLN A 790 29.37 -0.64 4.57
CA GLN A 790 29.68 -1.87 5.31
C GLN A 790 29.17 -1.85 6.75
N VAL A 791 28.67 -0.72 7.26
CA VAL A 791 28.18 -0.59 8.63
C VAL A 791 26.71 -1.06 8.70
N PRO A 792 26.39 -2.13 9.47
CA PRO A 792 25.02 -2.61 9.59
C PRO A 792 24.08 -1.53 10.15
N GLY A 793 22.91 -1.37 9.52
CA GLY A 793 21.90 -0.40 9.94
C GLY A 793 22.16 1.04 9.53
N VAL A 794 23.28 1.33 8.85
CA VAL A 794 23.54 2.62 8.21
C VAL A 794 23.01 2.61 6.77
N PHE A 795 22.32 3.69 6.42
CA PHE A 795 21.73 3.90 5.11
C PHE A 795 22.27 5.20 4.51
N LEU A 796 22.47 5.17 3.20
CA LEU A 796 22.94 6.31 2.42
C LEU A 796 21.88 6.73 1.39
N ASP A 797 21.88 8.01 1.04
CA ASP A 797 21.16 8.52 -0.13
C ASP A 797 22.09 8.52 -1.35
N GLU A 798 21.85 7.59 -2.28
CA GLU A 798 22.63 7.42 -3.53
C GLU A 798 22.49 8.63 -4.48
N GLY A 799 21.53 9.53 -4.24
CA GLY A 799 21.37 10.76 -5.03
C GLY A 799 22.51 11.77 -4.85
N TYR A 800 23.28 11.67 -3.76
CA TYR A 800 24.40 12.56 -3.44
C TYR A 800 25.72 11.99 -3.97
N ARG A 801 26.31 12.67 -4.95
CA ARG A 801 27.51 12.20 -5.67
C ARG A 801 28.80 12.80 -5.12
N TYR A 802 28.77 14.07 -4.74
CA TYR A 802 29.94 14.85 -4.34
C TYR A 802 30.00 15.09 -2.82
N SER A 803 29.00 14.60 -2.11
CA SER A 803 28.88 14.54 -0.66
C SER A 803 28.18 13.24 -0.25
N ILE A 804 28.12 12.95 1.05
CA ILE A 804 27.41 11.78 1.59
C ILE A 804 26.32 12.26 2.51
N ARG A 805 25.12 11.70 2.37
CA ARG A 805 24.05 11.83 3.35
C ARG A 805 23.80 10.46 3.97
N ALA A 806 24.09 10.32 5.26
CA ALA A 806 24.02 9.07 5.99
C ALA A 806 23.06 9.18 7.18
N TYR A 807 22.30 8.12 7.45
CA TYR A 807 21.33 8.08 8.53
C TYR A 807 21.04 6.64 8.97
N THR A 808 20.37 6.50 10.12
CA THR A 808 19.72 5.25 10.55
C THR A 808 18.21 5.49 10.68
N TYR A 809 17.44 4.42 10.89
CA TYR A 809 15.99 4.53 11.12
C TYR A 809 15.64 4.27 12.58
N GLU A 810 14.90 5.20 13.19
CA GLU A 810 14.30 5.03 14.50
C GLU A 810 12.81 5.41 14.46
N ARG A 811 11.94 4.50 14.91
CA ARG A 811 10.47 4.71 14.98
C ARG A 811 9.85 5.24 13.67
N GLY A 812 10.33 4.76 12.53
CA GLY A 812 9.84 5.14 11.20
C GLY A 812 10.32 6.52 10.72
N THR A 813 11.35 7.09 11.35
CA THR A 813 11.98 8.35 10.96
C THR A 813 13.48 8.16 10.78
N THR A 814 14.10 8.95 9.91
CA THR A 814 15.56 8.96 9.78
C THR A 814 16.16 9.77 10.93
N VAL A 815 17.28 9.28 11.47
CA VAL A 815 18.03 9.94 12.54
C VAL A 815 19.52 10.00 12.17
N PRO A 816 20.24 11.05 12.60
CA PRO A 816 21.67 11.19 12.35
C PRO A 816 22.49 10.05 12.95
N LEU A 817 23.67 9.81 12.38
CA LEU A 817 24.63 8.88 12.98
C LEU A 817 25.28 9.51 14.23
N PRO A 818 25.67 8.70 15.23
CA PRO A 818 26.36 9.20 16.41
C PRO A 818 27.65 9.96 16.04
N THR A 819 27.84 11.14 16.63
CA THR A 819 28.96 12.04 16.30
C THR A 819 30.33 11.40 16.53
N LEU A 820 30.48 10.58 17.58
CA LEU A 820 31.73 9.86 17.87
C LEU A 820 32.07 8.87 16.75
N VAL A 821 31.09 8.09 16.29
CA VAL A 821 31.28 7.08 15.24
C VAL A 821 31.80 7.70 13.95
N ILE A 822 31.23 8.83 13.52
CA ILE A 822 31.67 9.50 12.28
C ILE A 822 33.04 10.14 12.46
N ARG A 823 33.30 10.77 13.61
CA ARG A 823 34.60 11.39 13.89
C ARG A 823 35.71 10.34 13.85
N ASP A 824 35.50 9.21 14.49
CA ASP A 824 36.46 8.10 14.53
C ASP A 824 36.63 7.46 13.14
N LEU A 825 35.54 7.33 12.37
CA LEU A 825 35.60 6.84 10.98
C LEU A 825 36.42 7.76 10.07
N ILE A 826 36.16 9.07 10.10
CA ILE A 826 36.90 10.05 9.29
C ILE A 826 38.38 10.07 9.68
N ALA A 827 38.67 10.04 10.98
CA ALA A 827 40.05 10.00 11.48
C ALA A 827 40.76 8.69 11.10
N GLY A 828 40.12 7.54 11.30
CA GLY A 828 40.68 6.21 11.02
C GLY A 828 40.91 5.96 9.53
N LEU A 829 40.11 6.59 8.66
CA LEU A 829 40.33 6.58 7.21
C LEU A 829 41.27 7.69 6.74
N GLY A 830 41.81 8.55 7.61
CA GLY A 830 42.63 9.69 7.17
C GLY A 830 41.92 10.57 6.14
N ALA A 831 40.62 10.81 6.33
CA ALA A 831 39.79 11.64 5.46
C ALA A 831 39.81 13.12 5.92
N ASP A 832 41.01 13.68 6.03
CA ASP A 832 41.31 15.01 6.59
C ASP A 832 40.69 16.18 5.81
N ARG A 833 40.36 15.98 4.53
CA ARG A 833 39.70 16.97 3.66
C ARG A 833 38.19 17.01 3.84
N LEU A 834 37.62 16.11 4.65
CA LEU A 834 36.17 16.05 4.88
C LEU A 834 35.79 16.63 6.25
N ALA A 835 34.59 17.17 6.31
CA ALA A 835 33.89 17.56 7.53
C ALA A 835 32.52 16.91 7.55
N PHE A 836 31.85 16.92 8.70
CA PHE A 836 30.47 16.47 8.80
C PHE A 836 29.59 17.54 9.45
N LEU A 837 28.33 17.58 9.03
CA LEU A 837 27.28 18.44 9.52
C LEU A 837 26.16 17.55 10.06
N GLN A 838 25.70 17.84 11.28
CA GLN A 838 24.60 17.10 11.89
C GLN A 838 23.28 17.85 11.64
N THR A 839 22.31 17.15 11.08
CA THR A 839 20.93 17.64 10.97
C THR A 839 20.03 16.82 11.92
N PRO A 840 18.79 17.26 12.20
CA PRO A 840 17.86 16.47 13.00
C PRO A 840 17.48 15.12 12.41
N VAL A 841 17.76 14.89 11.12
CA VAL A 841 17.28 13.72 10.36
C VAL A 841 18.39 12.90 9.70
N ASP A 842 19.62 13.40 9.65
CA ASP A 842 20.77 12.76 9.01
C ASP A 842 22.10 13.40 9.41
N THR A 843 23.19 12.76 9.01
CA THR A 843 24.52 13.35 8.97
C THR A 843 24.97 13.55 7.53
N ALA A 844 25.32 14.79 7.17
CA ALA A 844 25.96 15.10 5.90
C ALA A 844 27.49 15.11 6.05
N ILE A 845 28.21 14.46 5.15
CA ILE A 845 29.68 14.50 5.06
C ILE A 845 30.03 15.25 3.78
N VAL A 846 30.79 16.34 3.94
CA VAL A 846 31.06 17.34 2.90
C VAL A 846 32.55 17.62 2.81
N ALA A 847 33.01 18.08 1.65
CA ALA A 847 34.40 18.49 1.49
C ALA A 847 34.65 19.87 2.12
N ARG A 848 35.79 20.04 2.79
CA ARG A 848 36.15 21.29 3.51
C ARG A 848 36.53 22.44 2.60
N ASP A 849 36.86 22.14 1.34
CA ASP A 849 37.28 23.10 0.34
C ASP A 849 36.11 23.77 -0.39
N VAL A 850 34.87 23.37 -0.10
CA VAL A 850 33.64 23.98 -0.64
C VAL A 850 32.69 24.41 0.46
N ASP A 851 31.94 25.46 0.18
CA ASP A 851 30.80 25.92 0.96
C ASP A 851 29.81 26.65 0.02
N LYS A 852 28.66 27.08 0.53
CA LYS A 852 27.67 27.81 -0.29
C LYS A 852 28.21 29.12 -0.89
N GLY A 853 29.16 29.80 -0.23
CA GLY A 853 29.79 31.02 -0.75
C GLY A 853 30.74 30.74 -1.92
N ARG A 854 31.66 29.78 -1.75
CA ARG A 854 32.53 29.28 -2.83
C ARG A 854 31.73 28.70 -3.98
N GLY A 855 30.64 28.01 -3.67
CA GLY A 855 29.68 27.50 -4.64
C GLY A 855 29.08 28.61 -5.51
N LEU A 856 28.61 29.70 -4.89
CA LEU A 856 28.09 30.86 -5.60
C LEU A 856 29.15 31.49 -6.50
N LEU A 857 30.36 31.72 -5.99
CA LEU A 857 31.47 32.23 -6.82
C LEU A 857 31.79 31.28 -7.99
N GLY A 858 31.79 29.97 -7.76
CA GLY A 858 31.98 28.96 -8.80
C GLY A 858 30.89 28.97 -9.88
N LEU A 859 29.64 29.26 -9.50
CA LEU A 859 28.53 29.46 -10.44
C LEU A 859 28.73 30.72 -11.28
N LEU A 860 29.07 31.85 -10.66
CA LEU A 860 29.36 33.11 -11.35
C LEU A 860 30.51 32.97 -12.34
N ASP A 861 31.54 32.22 -11.96
CA ASP A 861 32.66 31.86 -12.83
C ASP A 861 32.23 31.00 -14.02
N LEU A 862 31.39 29.99 -13.78
CA LEU A 862 30.88 29.09 -14.83
C LEU A 862 30.12 29.87 -15.93
N ILE A 863 29.33 30.86 -15.52
CA ILE A 863 28.52 31.68 -16.43
C ILE A 863 29.29 32.90 -16.99
N GLY A 864 30.53 33.12 -16.55
CA GLY A 864 31.37 34.23 -17.00
C GLY A 864 30.93 35.61 -16.50
N GLN A 865 30.24 35.69 -15.36
CA GLN A 865 29.68 36.93 -14.80
C GLN A 865 30.17 37.15 -13.35
N ARG A 866 31.43 37.55 -13.15
CA ARG A 866 32.03 37.68 -11.80
C ARG A 866 31.53 38.88 -10.99
N ASP A 867 31.17 39.98 -11.65
CA ASP A 867 30.85 41.26 -11.01
C ASP A 867 29.37 41.65 -11.07
N VAL A 868 28.47 40.68 -11.23
CA VAL A 868 27.02 40.96 -11.26
C VAL A 868 26.45 41.16 -9.86
N GLU A 869 25.48 42.07 -9.75
CA GLU A 869 24.73 42.25 -8.51
C GLU A 869 24.05 40.93 -8.13
N THR A 870 24.32 40.44 -6.92
CA THR A 870 23.75 39.20 -6.38
C THR A 870 22.95 39.46 -5.12
N ILE A 871 21.77 38.83 -5.03
CA ILE A 871 20.91 38.90 -3.84
C ILE A 871 20.74 37.48 -3.30
N ALA A 872 21.24 37.23 -2.10
CA ALA A 872 21.16 35.94 -1.45
C ALA A 872 19.95 35.82 -0.51
N VAL A 873 19.28 34.67 -0.50
CA VAL A 873 18.22 34.33 0.46
C VAL A 873 18.51 32.98 1.09
N GLY A 874 18.59 32.93 2.42
CA GLY A 874 18.91 31.71 3.18
C GLY A 874 18.24 31.69 4.55
N ASP A 875 18.20 30.54 5.19
CA ASP A 875 17.54 30.35 6.50
C ASP A 875 18.40 29.61 7.54
N SER A 876 19.64 29.26 7.20
CA SER A 876 20.51 28.43 8.02
C SER A 876 21.90 29.03 8.22
N GLU A 877 22.68 28.45 9.13
CA GLU A 877 24.08 28.84 9.34
C GLU A 877 24.95 28.61 8.10
N ALA A 878 24.65 27.57 7.30
CA ALA A 878 25.36 27.29 6.07
C ALA A 878 25.22 28.41 5.02
N ASP A 879 24.18 29.23 5.11
CA ASP A 879 23.94 30.35 4.20
C ASP A 879 24.80 31.58 4.52
N LEU A 880 25.42 31.66 5.71
CA LEU A 880 26.27 32.79 6.07
C LEU A 880 27.47 32.95 5.12
N ALA A 881 28.01 31.85 4.61
CA ALA A 881 29.08 31.87 3.61
C ALA A 881 28.60 32.49 2.29
N MET A 882 27.35 32.22 1.89
CA MET A 882 26.71 32.84 0.72
C MET A 882 26.42 34.33 0.96
N PHE A 883 25.99 34.70 2.17
CA PHE A 883 25.72 36.11 2.52
C PHE A 883 26.97 36.98 2.48
N ARG A 884 28.14 36.44 2.84
CA ARG A 884 29.43 37.17 2.80
C ARG A 884 29.85 37.60 1.39
N VAL A 885 29.48 36.84 0.37
CA VAL A 885 29.90 37.09 -1.02
C VAL A 885 28.82 37.78 -1.85
N ALA A 886 27.57 37.80 -1.38
CA ALA A 886 26.45 38.42 -2.09
C ALA A 886 26.41 39.94 -1.86
N THR A 887 25.94 40.69 -2.86
CA THR A 887 25.77 42.16 -2.74
C THR A 887 24.73 42.54 -1.69
N ARG A 888 23.64 41.78 -1.61
CA ARG A 888 22.59 41.94 -0.59
C ARG A 888 22.16 40.57 -0.08
N SER A 889 21.75 40.50 1.17
CA SER A 889 21.26 39.25 1.77
C SER A 889 19.96 39.46 2.52
N PHE A 890 19.10 38.44 2.48
CA PHE A 890 17.81 38.40 3.16
C PHE A 890 17.61 37.03 3.82
N ALA A 891 16.83 37.00 4.90
CA ALA A 891 16.46 35.75 5.56
C ALA A 891 15.02 35.78 6.08
N PRO A 892 14.28 34.66 6.03
CA PRO A 892 13.04 34.52 6.78
C PRO A 892 13.26 34.58 8.31
N ALA A 893 12.21 34.85 9.08
CA ALA A 893 12.31 35.11 10.52
C ALA A 893 12.84 33.96 11.38
N HIS A 894 12.79 32.70 10.90
CA HIS A 894 13.15 31.50 11.65
C HIS A 894 14.64 31.11 11.55
N ILE A 895 15.47 31.95 10.94
CA ILE A 895 16.92 31.74 10.90
C ILE A 895 17.50 31.62 12.32
N PRO A 896 18.18 30.53 12.68
CA PRO A 896 18.66 30.31 14.05
C PRO A 896 19.84 31.24 14.41
N CYS A 897 20.67 31.61 13.43
CA CYS A 897 21.86 32.42 13.60
C CYS A 897 21.62 33.92 13.29
N ARG A 898 20.54 34.49 13.83
CA ARG A 898 20.12 35.88 13.60
C ARG A 898 21.22 36.93 13.80
N PRO A 899 21.97 36.96 14.94
CA PRO A 899 23.00 37.97 15.16
C PRO A 899 24.13 37.91 14.12
N ALA A 900 24.54 36.71 13.74
CA ALA A 900 25.58 36.51 12.73
C ALA A 900 25.11 36.99 11.35
N ALA A 901 23.86 36.69 10.98
CA ALA A 901 23.27 37.17 9.72
C ALA A 901 23.17 38.71 9.70
N GLU A 902 22.68 39.33 10.77
CA GLU A 902 22.58 40.79 10.87
C GLU A 902 23.95 41.48 10.79
N SER A 903 24.99 40.88 11.38
CA SER A 903 26.38 41.40 11.28
C SER A 903 26.94 41.39 9.85
N LEU A 904 26.40 40.53 8.98
CA LEU A 904 26.71 40.49 7.55
C LEU A 904 25.80 41.41 6.72
N GLY A 905 25.00 42.26 7.35
CA GLY A 905 24.07 43.17 6.67
C GLY A 905 22.79 42.49 6.16
N CYS A 906 22.49 41.26 6.61
CA CYS A 906 21.30 40.53 6.19
C CYS A 906 20.01 41.17 6.71
N ARG A 907 19.05 41.41 5.82
CA ARG A 907 17.71 41.90 6.16
C ARG A 907 16.77 40.75 6.48
N ILE A 908 16.37 40.65 7.74
CA ILE A 908 15.52 39.55 8.20
C ILE A 908 14.05 39.96 8.18
N ALA A 909 13.21 39.17 7.50
CA ALA A 909 11.77 39.38 7.41
C ALA A 909 11.07 39.18 8.76
N ALA A 910 9.87 39.75 8.91
CA ALA A 910 9.05 39.55 10.10
C ALA A 910 8.37 38.16 10.13
N ARG A 911 8.14 37.56 8.95
CA ARG A 911 7.51 36.24 8.81
C ARG A 911 8.54 35.13 8.61
N ALA A 912 8.21 33.93 9.11
CA ALA A 912 9.01 32.72 8.92
C ALA A 912 8.71 32.03 7.59
N TYR A 913 9.64 31.18 7.16
CA TYR A 913 9.53 30.31 5.99
C TYR A 913 9.08 31.05 4.70
N GLN A 914 8.19 30.46 3.92
CA GLN A 914 7.76 30.96 2.60
C GLN A 914 7.03 32.30 2.67
N ALA A 915 6.32 32.57 3.77
CA ALA A 915 5.71 33.88 4.01
C ALA A 915 6.79 34.96 4.20
N GLY A 916 7.90 34.62 4.85
CA GLY A 916 9.11 35.44 4.95
C GLY A 916 9.77 35.66 3.60
N LEU A 917 9.91 34.62 2.78
CA LEU A 917 10.43 34.74 1.41
C LEU A 917 9.62 35.74 0.58
N LEU A 918 8.29 35.67 0.63
CA LEU A 918 7.42 36.61 -0.10
C LEU A 918 7.60 38.06 0.39
N GLU A 919 7.79 38.26 1.69
CA GLU A 919 8.09 39.56 2.28
C GLU A 919 9.46 40.09 1.79
N SER A 920 10.49 39.24 1.83
CA SER A 920 11.83 39.56 1.33
C SER A 920 11.81 39.93 -0.15
N VAL A 921 11.11 39.16 -1.00
CA VAL A 921 10.97 39.45 -2.44
C VAL A 921 10.29 40.80 -2.67
N ARG A 922 9.25 41.15 -1.91
CA ARG A 922 8.62 42.47 -2.01
C ARG A 922 9.59 43.60 -1.64
N ALA A 923 10.39 43.41 -0.59
CA ALA A 923 11.42 44.37 -0.19
C ALA A 923 12.56 44.49 -1.21
N MET A 924 12.90 43.41 -1.93
CA MET A 924 13.89 43.42 -3.01
C MET A 924 13.40 44.21 -4.23
N LEU A 925 12.15 43.96 -4.65
CA LEU A 925 11.54 44.59 -5.82
C LEU A 925 11.11 46.04 -5.57
N HIS A 926 10.71 46.36 -4.34
CA HIS A 926 10.20 47.68 -3.94
C HIS A 926 10.85 48.16 -2.62
N PRO A 927 12.12 48.64 -2.66
CA PRO A 927 12.85 49.05 -1.45
C PRO A 927 12.20 50.18 -0.65
N GLY A 928 11.45 51.09 -1.31
CA GLY A 928 10.71 52.18 -0.67
C GLY A 928 9.31 51.80 -0.17
N GLY A 929 8.93 50.52 -0.28
CA GLY A 929 7.56 50.07 -0.04
C GLY A 929 6.64 50.27 -1.25
N GLY A 930 5.45 49.66 -1.20
CA GLY A 930 4.41 49.77 -2.25
C GLY A 930 4.29 48.56 -3.19
N SER A 931 3.60 48.75 -4.31
CA SER A 931 3.38 47.74 -5.36
C SER A 931 3.26 48.41 -6.72
N CYS A 932 3.86 47.86 -7.77
CA CYS A 932 3.63 48.29 -9.15
C CYS A 932 2.46 47.52 -9.81
N ASP A 933 2.08 47.91 -11.04
CA ASP A 933 0.99 47.26 -11.77
C ASP A 933 1.25 45.78 -12.07
N ARG A 934 2.52 45.38 -12.25
CA ARG A 934 2.92 43.98 -12.43
C ARG A 934 2.70 43.14 -11.17
N CYS A 935 2.85 43.73 -9.99
CA CYS A 935 2.52 43.09 -8.72
C CYS A 935 1.01 43.05 -8.49
N ARG A 936 0.29 44.12 -8.84
CA ARG A 936 -1.17 44.23 -8.67
C ARG A 936 -1.96 43.30 -9.59
N SER A 937 -1.46 43.00 -10.78
CA SER A 937 -2.08 42.03 -11.70
C SER A 937 -1.96 40.57 -11.23
N GLY A 938 -1.33 40.31 -10.09
CA GLY A 938 -1.13 38.96 -9.56
C GLY A 938 0.02 38.19 -10.21
N GLY A 939 0.89 38.89 -10.96
CA GLY A 939 2.02 38.27 -11.67
C GLY A 939 1.57 37.29 -12.74
N ARG A 940 2.24 36.13 -12.82
CA ARG A 940 1.97 35.05 -13.78
C ARG A 940 1.15 33.89 -13.18
N LEU A 941 0.53 34.09 -12.02
CA LEU A 941 -0.14 33.01 -11.28
C LEU A 941 -1.34 32.42 -12.02
N ARG A 942 -1.43 31.09 -12.03
CA ARG A 942 -2.49 30.31 -12.67
C ARG A 942 -3.04 29.24 -11.71
N PRO A 943 -3.79 29.63 -10.66
CA PRO A 943 -4.31 28.70 -9.65
C PRO A 943 -5.12 27.53 -10.23
N GLY A 944 -5.83 27.76 -11.36
CA GLY A 944 -6.61 26.73 -12.04
C GLY A 944 -5.82 25.52 -12.52
N LYS A 945 -4.48 25.59 -12.62
CA LYS A 945 -3.63 24.48 -13.07
C LYS A 945 -3.57 23.29 -12.11
N ALA A 946 -3.87 23.48 -10.83
CA ALA A 946 -3.82 22.39 -9.83
C ALA A 946 -5.20 22.03 -9.24
N GLY A 947 -6.26 22.64 -9.76
CA GLY A 947 -7.60 22.54 -9.19
C GLY A 947 -7.76 23.30 -7.86
N PRO A 948 -9.02 23.50 -7.42
CA PRO A 948 -9.34 24.32 -6.27
C PRO A 948 -8.82 23.73 -4.95
N LEU A 949 -8.87 22.40 -4.79
CA LEU A 949 -8.47 21.72 -3.56
C LEU A 949 -6.98 21.91 -3.26
N PHE A 950 -6.10 21.65 -4.23
CA PHE A 950 -4.65 21.75 -3.99
C PHE A 950 -4.24 23.20 -3.71
N TRP A 951 -4.79 24.17 -4.46
CA TRP A 951 -4.53 25.58 -4.18
C TRP A 951 -5.00 26.01 -2.79
N GLU A 952 -6.15 25.53 -2.31
CA GLU A 952 -6.61 25.80 -0.94
C GLU A 952 -5.62 25.26 0.09
N LEU A 953 -5.11 24.04 -0.11
CA LEU A 953 -4.11 23.42 0.79
C LEU A 953 -2.81 24.21 0.82
N LEU A 954 -2.31 24.67 -0.33
CA LEU A 954 -1.12 25.53 -0.40
C LEU A 954 -1.33 26.86 0.35
N ASN A 955 -2.54 27.41 0.33
CA ASN A 955 -2.88 28.60 1.11
C ASN A 955 -3.06 28.29 2.60
N ALA A 956 -3.54 27.10 2.96
CA ALA A 956 -3.67 26.68 4.34
C ALA A 956 -2.28 26.59 5.01
N ALA A 957 -1.27 26.12 4.27
CA ALA A 957 0.12 26.04 4.73
C ALA A 957 0.72 27.39 5.14
N ASP A 958 0.25 28.51 4.57
CA ASP A 958 0.71 29.87 4.90
C ASP A 958 0.00 30.48 6.12
N ARG A 959 -1.09 29.88 6.62
CA ARG A 959 -1.93 30.48 7.66
C ARG A 959 -1.39 30.19 9.06
N GLY A 960 -1.62 31.14 9.97
CA GLY A 960 -1.30 30.98 11.39
C GLY A 960 -2.11 29.87 12.07
N ARG A 961 -1.45 29.12 12.96
CA ARG A 961 -1.99 27.93 13.64
C ARG A 961 -3.34 28.13 14.36
N PRO A 962 -3.60 29.23 15.10
CA PRO A 962 -4.87 29.41 15.80
C PRO A 962 -6.07 29.52 14.86
N ARG A 963 -5.89 30.21 13.72
CA ARG A 963 -6.93 30.38 12.70
C ARG A 963 -7.31 29.05 12.06
N LEU A 964 -6.32 28.20 11.80
CA LEU A 964 -6.54 26.87 11.22
C LEU A 964 -7.29 25.95 12.19
N LEU A 965 -6.98 25.99 13.49
CA LEU A 965 -7.74 25.23 14.48
C LEU A 965 -9.20 25.69 14.53
N LEU A 966 -9.46 27.00 14.57
CA LEU A 966 -10.83 27.54 14.60
C LEU A 966 -11.62 27.11 13.35
N GLN A 967 -11.01 27.20 12.16
CA GLN A 967 -11.63 26.73 10.91
C GLN A 967 -11.85 25.21 10.87
N ALA A 968 -11.04 24.44 11.58
CA ALA A 968 -11.24 23.01 11.74
C ALA A 968 -12.39 22.72 12.70
N LEU A 969 -12.44 23.38 13.86
CA LEU A 969 -13.52 23.20 14.85
C LEU A 969 -14.90 23.61 14.32
N LEU A 970 -14.97 24.61 13.44
CA LEU A 970 -16.22 25.06 12.82
C LEU A 970 -16.65 24.20 11.61
N ASP A 971 -15.88 23.18 11.23
CA ASP A 971 -16.24 22.29 10.14
C ASP A 971 -17.31 21.27 10.58
N PRO A 972 -18.49 21.22 9.94
CA PRO A 972 -19.53 20.26 10.29
C PRO A 972 -19.08 18.79 10.22
N MET A 973 -18.05 18.48 9.42
CA MET A 973 -17.54 17.11 9.26
C MET A 973 -16.54 16.69 10.35
N SER A 974 -16.12 17.61 11.22
CA SER A 974 -15.10 17.32 12.24
C SER A 974 -15.55 16.33 13.31
N LEU A 975 -16.85 16.18 13.56
CA LEU A 975 -17.36 15.14 14.46
C LEU A 975 -17.04 13.73 13.97
N ARG A 976 -16.88 13.53 12.65
CA ARG A 976 -16.50 12.22 12.08
C ARG A 976 -15.05 11.83 12.41
N ALA A 977 -14.21 12.79 12.81
CA ALA A 977 -12.85 12.49 13.24
C ALA A 977 -12.79 11.70 14.56
N PHE A 978 -13.89 11.68 15.32
CA PHE A 978 -13.99 11.00 16.63
C PHE A 978 -14.82 9.72 16.58
N ALA A 979 -15.25 9.30 15.39
CA ALA A 979 -15.94 8.03 15.25
C ALA A 979 -14.93 6.90 15.55
N ALA A 980 -15.24 6.09 16.57
CA ALA A 980 -14.51 4.89 16.94
C ALA A 980 -14.80 3.82 15.89
N PHE A 981 -13.99 3.83 14.83
CA PHE A 981 -13.89 2.69 13.94
C PHE A 981 -12.59 1.98 14.23
N ALA A 982 -12.68 0.65 14.33
CA ALA A 982 -11.55 -0.23 14.54
C ALA A 982 -10.52 0.01 13.42
N ARG A 983 -9.45 0.73 13.75
CA ARG A 983 -8.21 0.78 12.96
C ARG A 983 -7.41 -0.49 13.20
#